data_AF-A0A9E0PV10-F1
#
_entry.id   AF-A0A9E0PV10-F1
#
_cell.length_a   1.000
_cell.length_b   1.000
_cell.length_c   1.000
_cell.angle_alpha   90.00
_cell.angle_beta   90.00
_cell.angle_gamma   90.00
#
_symmetry.space_group_name_H-M   'P 1'
#
loop_
_entity.id
_entity.type
_entity.pdbx_description
1 polymer ?
#
loop_
_entity_poly.entity_id
_entity_poly.type
_entity_poly.pdbx_seq_one_letter_code
_entity_poly.pdbx_strand_id
1 'polypeptide(L)'
;MASKKSKAKSKQANRKNKEEAASALYFATRKVADKELRAKNYSLSCSEYLKGARLLEKNFSDNGIRLCALYAGAGNAARWQGKYALSFRYFDRAITYLKSNQDFCMELLQYIVEGLSDMATWVRSEAQRSTVKKIASKLLRKFAGTLKKPAPQAKTKSYVMSGRRIQDRFSTLEVQSESTESWLDRQALLTRIKLLPIVVSYRKPKEFYKAAFAQLHKVPFKRGAFYFFSSNDRAGFLTIRMAVAKNSKASLTSKRPKIVFAAKKVGDSNSWLSGFRVNRSGYLLAYGLSKNGSDFETWRVRDLKTGKDLPDIITEVPAGSIRFHPSKRGLYYRRTNTKNSDNKEPTYTKGAPIYFHNLGDAPAKDKIIHSPKKADWVDLYTLRDSEHVLISEWPEGKLQNRFLIKSLTTGKMCPLFPRKNGYYSLLGEANGKLYIKTDNGAPKGRVLALIFDYRQLKVKSIEAVIKESQFTLQDVRLLQDRLVASTLDLEGRTRLLQFDLEGHELDEIDLPFEGTLSSLSTSFKDKNIFFSLENFATAKTIYRHELTSGTTSLMHEPTYSMAKRVVQKMVQVQSKDGVLVPMNIAYLKGTKLNGSNGTILSVYGGFSIANLPHFSYQTATWLAMGGIWAQPYLRGGDELGALWHSAATKENKQRTYDDTISSAEWLITHKLARAKKIAIYGASNGGLTVGATITQRPDLFGAAIADNGLFDMLKFAKHGLGWAWQSEYGSPENKREFEALRAYSPYHQVDKLKVKATDFPHLLINVSAGDNRVVPWHSYKFAAACQQQRFNVLLNIKWHEGHGWGRPDWSVRDNLAYLQWALKMG
;
A
#
# COMPACT_ATOMS: atom_id res chain seq x y z
N MET A 1 -52.17 35.00 -36.42
CA MET A 1 -51.25 34.26 -35.52
C MET A 1 -51.25 32.72 -35.71
N ALA A 2 -52.28 32.11 -36.32
CA ALA A 2 -52.35 30.65 -36.51
C ALA A 2 -51.32 30.04 -37.50
N SER A 3 -50.95 30.74 -38.59
CA SER A 3 -49.98 30.20 -39.58
C SER A 3 -48.51 30.24 -39.11
N LYS A 4 -48.15 31.17 -38.22
CA LYS A 4 -46.84 31.18 -37.55
C LYS A 4 -46.72 30.01 -36.54
N LYS A 5 -47.81 29.65 -35.84
CA LYS A 5 -47.85 28.48 -34.94
C LYS A 5 -47.79 27.14 -35.70
N SER A 6 -48.41 27.01 -36.88
CA SER A 6 -48.34 25.75 -37.66
C SER A 6 -46.98 25.54 -38.34
N LYS A 7 -46.35 26.60 -38.89
CA LYS A 7 -44.97 26.52 -39.42
C LYS A 7 -43.92 26.24 -38.34
N ALA A 8 -44.13 26.72 -37.11
CA ALA A 8 -43.28 26.37 -35.98
C ALA A 8 -43.43 24.90 -35.58
N LYS A 9 -44.66 24.38 -35.52
CA LYS A 9 -44.94 22.95 -35.24
C LYS A 9 -44.38 22.01 -36.32
N SER A 10 -44.46 22.35 -37.61
CA SER A 10 -43.91 21.50 -38.68
C SER A 10 -42.38 21.49 -38.71
N LYS A 11 -41.72 22.65 -38.47
CA LYS A 11 -40.26 22.71 -38.30
C LYS A 11 -39.79 21.91 -37.08
N GLN A 12 -40.54 21.93 -35.99
CA GLN A 12 -40.24 21.17 -34.78
C GLN A 12 -40.39 19.65 -35.00
N ALA A 13 -41.44 19.21 -35.69
CA ALA A 13 -41.63 17.80 -36.07
C ALA A 13 -40.52 17.30 -37.03
N ASN A 14 -40.15 18.10 -38.03
CA ASN A 14 -39.10 17.73 -38.98
C ASN A 14 -37.70 17.67 -38.30
N ARG A 15 -37.45 18.54 -37.33
CA ARG A 15 -36.23 18.48 -36.49
C ARG A 15 -36.21 17.21 -35.63
N LYS A 16 -37.33 16.85 -35.01
CA LYS A 16 -37.47 15.63 -34.21
C LYS A 16 -37.22 14.36 -35.03
N ASN A 17 -37.81 14.26 -36.23
CA ASN A 17 -37.60 13.11 -37.12
C ASN A 17 -36.14 12.95 -37.57
N LYS A 18 -35.45 14.07 -37.85
CA LYS A 18 -34.01 14.04 -38.19
C LYS A 18 -33.15 13.60 -37.01
N GLU A 19 -33.51 14.00 -35.80
CA GLU A 19 -32.79 13.61 -34.58
C GLU A 19 -32.98 12.12 -34.25
N GLU A 20 -34.20 11.59 -34.42
CA GLU A 20 -34.50 10.17 -34.28
C GLU A 20 -33.74 9.32 -35.32
N ALA A 21 -33.70 9.76 -36.58
CA ALA A 21 -32.94 9.09 -37.63
C ALA A 21 -31.42 9.08 -37.35
N ALA A 22 -30.86 10.19 -36.87
CA ALA A 22 -29.46 10.25 -36.46
C ALA A 22 -29.17 9.33 -35.27
N SER A 23 -30.09 9.25 -34.32
CA SER A 23 -30.00 8.36 -33.17
C SER A 23 -30.01 6.90 -33.60
N ALA A 24 -30.94 6.50 -34.46
CA ALA A 24 -31.05 5.16 -35.00
C ALA A 24 -29.76 4.73 -35.74
N LEU A 25 -29.23 5.61 -36.60
CA LEU A 25 -27.97 5.35 -37.33
C LEU A 25 -26.78 5.18 -36.38
N TYR A 26 -26.69 6.03 -35.34
CA TYR A 26 -25.64 5.93 -34.33
C TYR A 26 -25.71 4.59 -33.58
N PHE A 27 -26.88 4.20 -33.07
CA PHE A 27 -27.04 2.95 -32.33
C PHE A 27 -26.81 1.73 -33.22
N ALA A 28 -27.29 1.74 -34.47
CA ALA A 28 -27.05 0.67 -35.43
C ALA A 28 -25.55 0.47 -35.70
N THR A 29 -24.84 1.56 -36.00
CA THR A 29 -23.39 1.48 -36.29
C THR A 29 -22.58 1.09 -35.06
N ARG A 30 -22.88 1.69 -33.90
CA ARG A 30 -22.21 1.36 -32.64
C ARG A 30 -22.41 -0.10 -32.25
N LYS A 31 -23.61 -0.66 -32.43
CA LYS A 31 -23.90 -2.07 -32.14
C LYS A 31 -22.97 -3.01 -32.91
N VAL A 32 -22.74 -2.74 -34.19
CA VAL A 32 -21.82 -3.52 -35.03
C VAL A 32 -20.38 -3.33 -34.57
N ALA A 33 -19.94 -2.09 -34.38
CA ALA A 33 -18.57 -1.80 -33.95
C ALA A 33 -18.22 -2.40 -32.57
N ASP A 34 -19.15 -2.33 -31.61
CA ASP A 34 -19.01 -2.90 -30.26
C ASP A 34 -19.03 -4.44 -30.27
N LYS A 35 -19.74 -5.07 -31.22
CA LYS A 35 -19.70 -6.52 -31.45
C LYS A 35 -18.29 -6.94 -31.88
N GLU A 36 -17.74 -6.27 -32.89
CA GLU A 36 -16.39 -6.56 -33.39
C GLU A 36 -15.30 -6.25 -32.36
N LEU A 37 -15.49 -5.20 -31.55
CA LEU A 37 -14.57 -4.88 -30.44
C LEU A 37 -14.52 -6.02 -29.42
N ARG A 38 -15.68 -6.57 -29.04
CA ARG A 38 -15.77 -7.73 -28.12
C ARG A 38 -15.20 -9.00 -28.72
N ALA A 39 -15.34 -9.20 -30.02
CA ALA A 39 -14.71 -10.28 -30.77
C ALA A 39 -13.19 -10.07 -30.98
N LYS A 40 -12.62 -8.95 -30.50
CA LYS A 40 -11.22 -8.55 -30.68
C LYS A 40 -10.82 -8.32 -32.15
N ASN A 41 -11.79 -8.14 -33.04
CA ASN A 41 -11.57 -7.72 -34.42
C ASN A 41 -11.42 -6.20 -34.48
N TYR A 42 -10.32 -5.70 -33.93
CA TYR A 42 -10.12 -4.27 -33.72
C TYR A 42 -10.04 -3.47 -35.02
N SER A 43 -9.57 -4.09 -36.12
CA SER A 43 -9.51 -3.44 -37.44
C SER A 43 -10.91 -3.15 -37.97
N LEU A 44 -11.79 -4.16 -37.98
CA LEU A 44 -13.17 -4.00 -38.44
C LEU A 44 -13.96 -3.09 -37.50
N SER A 45 -13.82 -3.26 -36.18
CA SER A 45 -14.43 -2.37 -35.19
C SER A 45 -14.08 -0.90 -35.46
N CYS A 46 -12.79 -0.61 -35.71
CA CYS A 46 -12.33 0.74 -36.05
C CYS A 46 -12.97 1.25 -37.36
N SER A 47 -13.05 0.41 -38.38
CA SER A 47 -13.67 0.75 -39.67
C SER A 47 -15.16 1.09 -39.50
N GLU A 48 -15.90 0.29 -38.74
CA GLU A 48 -17.33 0.48 -38.52
C GLU A 48 -17.62 1.76 -37.72
N TYR A 49 -16.85 2.06 -36.67
CA TYR A 49 -16.98 3.35 -35.97
C TYR A 49 -16.78 4.54 -36.93
N LEU A 50 -15.75 4.49 -37.79
CA LEU A 50 -15.46 5.56 -38.74
C LEU A 50 -16.52 5.67 -39.83
N LYS A 51 -17.07 4.55 -40.30
CA LYS A 51 -18.19 4.51 -41.25
C LYS A 51 -19.40 5.23 -40.66
N GLY A 52 -19.77 4.92 -39.42
CA GLY A 52 -20.86 5.60 -38.72
C GLY A 52 -20.59 7.10 -38.55
N ALA A 53 -19.36 7.48 -38.19
CA ALA A 53 -18.99 8.87 -38.02
C ALA A 53 -19.14 9.66 -39.34
N ARG A 54 -18.63 9.12 -40.45
CA ARG A 54 -18.77 9.74 -41.78
C ARG A 54 -20.23 9.85 -42.23
N LEU A 55 -21.03 8.81 -41.99
CA LEU A 55 -22.46 8.83 -42.32
C LEU A 55 -23.21 9.88 -41.50
N LEU A 56 -22.86 10.06 -40.22
CA LEU A 56 -23.44 11.11 -39.38
C LEU A 56 -22.99 12.51 -39.82
N GLU A 57 -21.69 12.71 -40.11
CA GLU A 57 -21.16 13.99 -40.62
C GLU A 57 -21.81 14.39 -41.94
N LYS A 58 -22.05 13.43 -42.84
CA LYS A 58 -22.63 13.69 -44.17
C LYS A 58 -24.11 14.07 -44.10
N ASN A 59 -24.87 13.41 -43.24
CA ASN A 59 -26.34 13.45 -43.32
C ASN A 59 -27.00 14.38 -42.29
N PHE A 60 -26.25 14.87 -41.30
CA PHE A 60 -26.84 15.57 -40.15
C PHE A 60 -25.89 16.62 -39.55
N SER A 61 -26.41 17.83 -39.29
CA SER A 61 -25.61 18.97 -38.82
C SER A 61 -25.44 19.08 -37.30
N ASP A 62 -26.30 18.43 -36.50
CA ASP A 62 -26.31 18.53 -35.02
C ASP A 62 -26.15 17.16 -34.35
N ASN A 63 -24.92 16.63 -34.34
CA ASN A 63 -24.60 15.29 -33.83
C ASN A 63 -23.32 15.22 -32.98
N GLY A 64 -22.92 16.34 -32.38
CA GLY A 64 -21.61 16.46 -31.72
C GLY A 64 -21.29 15.31 -30.75
N ILE A 65 -22.20 14.99 -29.83
CA ILE A 65 -21.95 13.93 -28.83
C ILE A 65 -21.83 12.53 -29.46
N ARG A 66 -22.65 12.22 -30.48
CA ARG A 66 -22.63 10.94 -31.21
C ARG A 66 -21.34 10.80 -32.04
N LEU A 67 -20.93 11.89 -32.70
CA LEU A 67 -19.65 11.94 -33.43
C LEU A 67 -18.46 11.79 -32.47
N CYS A 68 -18.50 12.45 -31.31
CA CYS A 68 -17.49 12.26 -30.27
C CYS A 68 -17.39 10.80 -29.86
N ALA A 69 -18.52 10.16 -29.56
CA ALA A 69 -18.56 8.75 -29.14
C ALA A 69 -18.00 7.80 -30.22
N LEU A 70 -18.37 7.98 -31.49
CA LEU A 70 -17.86 7.14 -32.58
C LEU A 70 -16.37 7.34 -32.83
N TYR A 71 -15.88 8.59 -32.85
CA TYR A 71 -14.44 8.85 -33.00
C TYR A 71 -13.64 8.36 -31.79
N ALA A 72 -14.17 8.47 -30.57
CA ALA A 72 -13.54 7.93 -29.38
C ALA A 72 -13.48 6.39 -29.44
N GLY A 73 -14.55 5.73 -29.88
CA GLY A 73 -14.58 4.28 -30.13
C GLY A 73 -13.55 3.84 -31.18
N ALA A 74 -13.44 4.56 -32.30
CA ALA A 74 -12.41 4.34 -33.31
C ALA A 74 -11.00 4.53 -32.73
N GLY A 75 -10.79 5.55 -31.89
CA GLY A 75 -9.56 5.79 -31.15
C GLY A 75 -9.17 4.59 -30.27
N ASN A 76 -10.11 4.05 -29.50
CA ASN A 76 -9.87 2.89 -28.65
C ASN A 76 -9.62 1.60 -29.47
N ALA A 77 -10.34 1.38 -30.56
CA ALA A 77 -10.10 0.25 -31.45
C ALA A 77 -8.70 0.33 -32.10
N ALA A 78 -8.28 1.52 -32.56
CA ALA A 78 -6.92 1.73 -33.10
C ALA A 78 -5.84 1.53 -32.03
N ARG A 79 -6.10 1.91 -30.77
CA ARG A 79 -5.21 1.66 -29.63
C ARG A 79 -4.95 0.17 -29.42
N TRP A 80 -6.00 -0.66 -29.44
CA TRP A 80 -5.87 -2.11 -29.27
C TRP A 80 -5.13 -2.80 -30.43
N GLN A 81 -5.08 -2.17 -31.61
CA GLN A 81 -4.22 -2.60 -32.73
C GLN A 81 -2.75 -2.18 -32.58
N GLY A 82 -2.39 -1.39 -31.56
CA GLY A 82 -1.07 -0.77 -31.43
C GLY A 82 -0.83 0.41 -32.39
N LYS A 83 -1.87 0.90 -33.08
CA LYS A 83 -1.79 2.03 -34.02
C LYS A 83 -1.94 3.37 -33.28
N TYR A 84 -1.03 3.66 -32.36
CA TYR A 84 -1.17 4.81 -31.43
C TYR A 84 -1.24 6.17 -32.12
N ALA A 85 -0.46 6.40 -33.18
CA ALA A 85 -0.53 7.66 -33.92
C ALA A 85 -1.93 7.92 -34.49
N LEU A 86 -2.59 6.88 -34.99
CA LEU A 86 -3.94 6.94 -35.52
C LEU A 86 -4.96 7.13 -34.39
N SER A 87 -4.78 6.39 -33.29
CA SER A 87 -5.60 6.52 -32.09
C SER A 87 -5.61 7.95 -31.55
N PHE A 88 -4.43 8.60 -31.44
CA PHE A 88 -4.34 10.00 -31.02
C PHE A 88 -5.09 10.96 -31.95
N ARG A 89 -5.03 10.75 -33.28
CA ARG A 89 -5.78 11.56 -34.24
C ARG A 89 -7.30 11.41 -34.05
N TYR A 90 -7.79 10.20 -33.81
CA TYR A 90 -9.21 9.96 -33.57
C TYR A 90 -9.69 10.52 -32.24
N PHE A 91 -8.89 10.41 -31.17
CA PHE A 91 -9.20 11.10 -29.92
C PHE A 91 -9.19 12.62 -30.06
N ASP A 92 -8.21 13.21 -30.76
CA ASP A 92 -8.20 14.66 -31.00
C ASP A 92 -9.41 15.12 -31.83
N ARG A 93 -9.84 14.30 -32.81
CA ARG A 93 -11.06 14.53 -33.59
C ARG A 93 -12.31 14.44 -32.71
N ALA A 94 -12.42 13.43 -31.84
CA ALA A 94 -13.52 13.29 -30.88
C ALA A 94 -13.64 14.54 -29.97
N ILE A 95 -12.51 15.03 -29.47
CA ILE A 95 -12.45 16.22 -28.60
C ILE A 95 -12.99 17.47 -29.31
N THR A 96 -12.88 17.57 -30.64
CA THR A 96 -13.46 18.70 -31.39
C THR A 96 -14.98 18.75 -31.24
N TYR A 97 -15.65 17.59 -31.19
CA TYR A 97 -17.10 17.49 -31.07
C TYR A 97 -17.64 17.52 -29.63
N LEU A 98 -16.80 17.24 -28.63
CA LEU A 98 -17.20 17.22 -27.22
C LEU A 98 -17.39 18.64 -26.66
N LYS A 99 -18.58 19.01 -26.21
CA LYS A 99 -18.86 20.33 -25.61
C LYS A 99 -19.21 20.19 -24.12
N SER A 100 -18.80 21.17 -23.32
CA SER A 100 -18.93 21.16 -21.85
C SER A 100 -20.36 21.20 -21.32
N ASN A 101 -21.33 21.56 -22.16
CA ASN A 101 -22.75 21.69 -21.83
C ASN A 101 -23.61 20.54 -22.38
N GLN A 102 -23.00 19.49 -22.94
CA GLN A 102 -23.72 18.32 -23.44
C GLN A 102 -23.90 17.28 -22.34
N ASP A 103 -25.02 16.56 -22.42
CA ASP A 103 -25.22 15.33 -21.65
C ASP A 103 -24.11 14.32 -21.96
N PHE A 104 -23.74 13.52 -20.97
CA PHE A 104 -22.65 12.52 -21.05
C PHE A 104 -21.25 13.08 -21.36
N CYS A 105 -21.06 14.41 -21.28
CA CYS A 105 -19.76 15.01 -21.57
C CYS A 105 -18.65 14.48 -20.65
N MET A 106 -18.96 14.25 -19.36
CA MET A 106 -17.97 13.83 -18.37
C MET A 106 -17.52 12.38 -18.61
N GLU A 107 -18.44 11.51 -18.97
CA GLU A 107 -18.24 10.09 -19.25
C GLU A 107 -17.41 9.90 -20.53
N LEU A 108 -17.71 10.67 -21.58
CA LEU A 108 -16.89 10.66 -22.80
C LEU A 108 -15.52 11.30 -22.58
N LEU A 109 -15.44 12.38 -21.81
CA LEU A 109 -14.16 12.97 -21.43
C LEU A 109 -13.30 11.96 -20.68
N GLN A 110 -13.88 11.24 -19.72
CA GLN A 110 -13.23 10.17 -18.98
C GLN A 110 -12.72 9.07 -19.88
N TYR A 111 -13.58 8.54 -20.75
CA TYR A 111 -13.21 7.51 -21.71
C TYR A 111 -12.01 7.91 -22.59
N ILE A 112 -12.01 9.16 -23.08
CA ILE A 112 -10.90 9.70 -23.88
C ILE A 112 -9.62 9.82 -23.04
N VAL A 113 -9.71 10.37 -21.83
CA VAL A 113 -8.55 10.60 -20.95
C VAL A 113 -7.94 9.29 -20.48
N GLU A 114 -8.73 8.28 -20.17
CA GLU A 114 -8.27 6.93 -19.84
C GLU A 114 -7.50 6.32 -21.02
N GLY A 115 -8.08 6.36 -22.23
CA GLY A 115 -7.42 5.87 -23.44
C GLY A 115 -6.08 6.58 -23.72
N LEU A 116 -6.02 7.90 -23.54
CA LEU A 116 -4.79 8.69 -23.67
C LEU A 116 -3.76 8.33 -22.59
N SER A 117 -4.19 8.15 -21.34
CA SER A 117 -3.33 7.83 -20.21
C SER A 117 -2.68 6.45 -20.35
N ASP A 118 -3.45 5.46 -20.81
CA ASP A 118 -2.95 4.12 -21.12
C ASP A 118 -1.86 4.16 -22.20
N MET A 119 -2.12 4.93 -23.27
CA MET A 119 -1.21 5.04 -24.42
C MET A 119 0.03 5.88 -24.14
N ALA A 120 -0.04 6.86 -23.24
CA ALA A 120 1.08 7.74 -22.88
C ALA A 120 2.35 6.94 -22.53
N THR A 121 2.13 5.74 -21.99
CA THR A 121 3.17 4.81 -21.56
C THR A 121 3.88 4.10 -22.71
N TRP A 122 3.26 4.05 -23.90
CA TRP A 122 3.75 3.32 -25.08
C TRP A 122 4.27 4.24 -26.18
N VAL A 123 4.24 5.55 -25.98
CA VAL A 123 4.73 6.55 -26.92
C VAL A 123 6.25 6.44 -27.11
N ARG A 124 6.70 6.37 -28.37
CA ARG A 124 8.13 6.17 -28.71
C ARG A 124 8.78 7.35 -29.42
N SER A 125 8.02 8.14 -30.19
CA SER A 125 8.58 9.25 -30.99
C SER A 125 8.23 10.63 -30.41
N GLU A 126 9.07 11.63 -30.67
CA GLU A 126 8.82 13.01 -30.22
C GLU A 126 7.56 13.60 -30.86
N ALA A 127 7.25 13.23 -32.11
CA ALA A 127 6.02 13.63 -32.79
C ALA A 127 4.76 13.13 -32.05
N GLN A 128 4.76 11.88 -31.57
CA GLN A 128 3.68 11.34 -30.75
C GLN A 128 3.59 12.05 -29.40
N ARG A 129 4.72 12.32 -28.73
CA ARG A 129 4.75 13.07 -27.46
C ARG A 129 4.19 14.48 -27.61
N SER A 130 4.62 15.19 -28.66
CA SER A 130 4.11 16.52 -29.02
C SER A 130 2.61 16.48 -29.26
N THR A 131 2.10 15.44 -29.93
CA THR A 131 0.66 15.23 -30.13
C THR A 131 -0.08 15.09 -28.80
N VAL A 132 0.39 14.24 -27.88
CA VAL A 132 -0.25 14.09 -26.57
C VAL A 132 -0.22 15.38 -25.75
N LYS A 133 0.91 16.11 -25.77
CA LYS A 133 1.04 17.42 -25.10
C LYS A 133 0.04 18.45 -25.66
N LYS A 134 -0.14 18.49 -26.99
CA LYS A 134 -1.11 19.36 -27.66
C LYS A 134 -2.55 18.98 -27.26
N ILE A 135 -2.88 17.69 -27.26
CA ILE A 135 -4.20 17.19 -26.84
C ILE A 135 -4.49 17.55 -25.39
N ALA A 136 -3.55 17.29 -24.47
CA ALA A 136 -3.70 17.63 -23.05
C ALA A 136 -3.92 19.14 -22.85
N SER A 137 -3.15 19.98 -23.56
CA SER A 137 -3.31 21.44 -23.52
C SER A 137 -4.66 21.90 -24.08
N LYS A 138 -5.16 21.26 -25.15
CA LYS A 138 -6.50 21.50 -25.71
C LYS A 138 -7.59 21.13 -24.71
N LEU A 139 -7.48 19.97 -24.05
CA LEU A 139 -8.42 19.53 -23.01
C LEU A 139 -8.45 20.49 -21.82
N LEU A 140 -7.29 20.88 -21.28
CA LEU A 140 -7.22 21.82 -20.16
C LEU A 140 -7.84 23.17 -20.49
N ARG A 141 -7.58 23.71 -21.69
CA ARG A 141 -8.18 24.98 -22.12
C ARG A 141 -9.69 24.85 -22.30
N LYS A 142 -10.15 23.79 -22.99
CA LYS A 142 -11.57 23.59 -23.32
C LYS A 142 -12.43 23.31 -22.10
N PHE A 143 -11.93 22.56 -21.12
CA PHE A 143 -12.70 22.07 -19.97
C PHE A 143 -12.27 22.68 -18.63
N ALA A 144 -11.46 23.75 -18.61
CA ALA A 144 -11.01 24.39 -17.36
C ALA A 144 -12.19 24.75 -16.44
N GLY A 145 -13.22 25.41 -16.96
CA GLY A 145 -14.40 25.83 -16.16
C GLY A 145 -15.24 24.65 -15.66
N THR A 146 -15.21 23.51 -16.37
CA THR A 146 -15.88 22.27 -15.97
C THR A 146 -15.09 21.53 -14.90
N LEU A 147 -13.77 21.45 -15.03
CA LEU A 147 -12.92 20.63 -14.16
C LEU A 147 -12.49 21.36 -12.87
N LYS A 148 -12.27 22.68 -12.92
CA LYS A 148 -11.78 23.47 -11.78
C LYS A 148 -12.92 24.00 -10.88
N LYS A 149 -13.96 23.19 -10.67
CA LYS A 149 -15.05 23.55 -9.74
C LYS A 149 -14.53 23.48 -8.30
N PRO A 150 -14.92 24.43 -7.44
CA PRO A 150 -14.54 24.39 -6.03
C PRO A 150 -15.14 23.14 -5.37
N ALA A 151 -14.47 22.64 -4.33
CA ALA A 151 -15.00 21.56 -3.53
C ALA A 151 -16.32 21.98 -2.86
N PRO A 152 -17.30 21.06 -2.73
CA PRO A 152 -18.53 21.33 -2.00
C PRO A 152 -18.19 21.72 -0.56
N GLN A 153 -18.80 22.80 -0.10
CA GLN A 153 -18.65 23.27 1.28
C GLN A 153 -19.84 22.86 2.13
N ALA A 154 -19.58 22.53 3.38
CA ALA A 154 -20.61 22.24 4.36
C ALA A 154 -21.46 23.48 4.68
N LYS A 155 -22.76 23.27 4.92
CA LYS A 155 -23.66 24.31 5.44
C LYS A 155 -23.15 24.80 6.81
N THR A 156 -22.89 23.86 7.71
CA THR A 156 -22.27 24.12 9.01
C THR A 156 -20.77 23.95 8.90
N LYS A 157 -20.04 25.07 8.89
CA LYS A 157 -18.58 25.11 8.63
C LYS A 157 -17.72 24.93 9.89
N SER A 158 -18.32 24.65 11.04
CA SER A 158 -17.58 24.45 12.28
C SER A 158 -18.31 23.53 13.25
N TYR A 159 -17.56 22.85 14.10
CA TYR A 159 -18.09 22.07 15.24
C TYR A 159 -17.34 22.41 16.51
N VAL A 160 -17.84 21.95 17.66
CA VAL A 160 -17.13 22.08 18.95
C VAL A 160 -16.52 20.74 19.31
N MET A 161 -15.25 20.75 19.72
CA MET A 161 -14.54 19.60 20.25
C MET A 161 -13.59 20.07 21.35
N SER A 162 -13.61 19.37 22.48
CA SER A 162 -12.76 19.68 23.65
C SER A 162 -12.83 21.16 24.07
N GLY A 163 -14.04 21.75 24.01
CA GLY A 163 -14.30 23.15 24.37
C GLY A 163 -13.85 24.20 23.34
N ARG A 164 -13.33 23.81 22.18
CA ARG A 164 -12.92 24.74 21.10
C ARG A 164 -13.82 24.63 19.88
N ARG A 165 -14.05 25.76 19.23
CA ARG A 165 -14.66 25.83 17.90
C ARG A 165 -13.61 25.47 16.84
N ILE A 166 -13.87 24.42 16.07
CA ILE A 166 -13.00 23.92 14.99
C ILE A 166 -13.66 24.17 13.65
N GLN A 167 -12.91 24.76 12.72
CA GLN A 167 -13.36 24.98 11.36
C GLN A 167 -13.25 23.69 10.55
N ASP A 168 -14.32 23.36 9.83
CA ASP A 168 -14.40 22.19 8.97
C ASP A 168 -15.33 22.48 7.79
N ARG A 169 -14.80 23.24 6.85
CA ARG A 169 -15.54 23.72 5.67
C ARG A 169 -15.87 22.60 4.70
N PHE A 170 -15.14 21.49 4.75
CA PHE A 170 -15.18 20.43 3.74
C PHE A 170 -15.71 19.11 4.32
N SER A 171 -16.43 19.15 5.44
CA SER A 171 -17.05 17.95 6.03
C SER A 171 -18.06 17.25 5.11
N THR A 172 -18.59 17.93 4.09
CA THR A 172 -19.38 17.30 3.01
C THR A 172 -18.60 16.21 2.25
N LEU A 173 -17.27 16.30 2.19
CA LEU A 173 -16.42 15.28 1.55
C LEU A 173 -16.23 14.01 2.40
N GLU A 174 -16.74 13.99 3.64
CA GLU A 174 -16.70 12.80 4.52
C GLU A 174 -17.78 11.77 4.15
N VAL A 175 -18.81 12.19 3.41
CA VAL A 175 -19.96 11.36 3.03
C VAL A 175 -20.08 11.23 1.52
N GLN A 176 -20.63 10.10 1.06
CA GLN A 176 -20.99 9.91 -0.33
C GLN A 176 -22.25 10.74 -0.65
N SER A 177 -22.12 11.62 -1.64
CA SER A 177 -23.20 12.43 -2.19
C SER A 177 -22.91 12.73 -3.64
N GLU A 178 -23.94 13.07 -4.42
CA GLU A 178 -23.79 13.45 -5.83
C GLU A 178 -22.78 14.61 -6.01
N SER A 179 -22.80 15.59 -5.09
CA SER A 179 -21.88 16.73 -5.13
C SER A 179 -20.43 16.34 -4.82
N THR A 180 -20.21 15.40 -3.91
CA THR A 180 -18.88 14.85 -3.61
C THR A 180 -18.37 14.01 -4.77
N GLU A 181 -19.17 13.08 -5.28
CA GLU A 181 -18.82 12.22 -6.43
C GLU A 181 -18.50 13.06 -7.67
N SER A 182 -19.35 14.03 -8.00
CA SER A 182 -19.10 14.94 -9.15
C SER A 182 -17.81 15.74 -8.99
N TRP A 183 -17.45 16.17 -7.77
CA TRP A 183 -16.19 16.87 -7.55
C TRP A 183 -14.99 15.91 -7.68
N LEU A 184 -15.08 14.70 -7.13
CA LEU A 184 -14.03 13.68 -7.21
C LEU A 184 -13.75 13.27 -8.65
N ASP A 185 -14.77 13.04 -9.48
CA ASP A 185 -14.62 12.71 -10.90
C ASP A 185 -13.89 13.82 -11.66
N ARG A 186 -14.23 15.08 -11.39
CA ARG A 186 -13.55 16.25 -11.97
C ARG A 186 -12.09 16.33 -11.53
N GLN A 187 -11.78 16.05 -10.25
CA GLN A 187 -10.42 16.03 -9.74
C GLN A 187 -9.60 14.90 -10.38
N ALA A 188 -10.16 13.70 -10.47
CA ALA A 188 -9.51 12.57 -11.13
C ALA A 188 -9.15 12.91 -12.58
N LEU A 189 -10.08 13.47 -13.35
CA LEU A 189 -9.83 13.89 -14.72
C LEU A 189 -8.83 15.03 -14.83
N LEU A 190 -8.96 16.06 -14.00
CA LEU A 190 -8.02 17.20 -13.99
C LEU A 190 -6.60 16.73 -13.74
N THR A 191 -6.42 15.86 -12.74
CA THR A 191 -5.12 15.27 -12.40
C THR A 191 -4.57 14.45 -13.55
N ARG A 192 -5.36 13.55 -14.15
CA ARG A 192 -4.91 12.73 -15.29
C ARG A 192 -4.50 13.58 -16.49
N ILE A 193 -5.29 14.58 -16.86
CA ILE A 193 -4.97 15.47 -17.97
C ILE A 193 -3.68 16.26 -17.69
N LYS A 194 -3.47 16.72 -16.46
CA LYS A 194 -2.23 17.41 -16.07
C LYS A 194 -1.01 16.49 -16.03
N LEU A 195 -1.19 15.23 -15.68
CA LEU A 195 -0.12 14.23 -15.67
C LEU A 195 0.26 13.77 -17.09
N LEU A 196 -0.65 13.76 -18.07
CA LEU A 196 -0.35 13.36 -19.45
C LEU A 196 0.95 13.97 -20.02
N PRO A 197 1.14 15.30 -20.07
CA PRO A 197 2.35 15.90 -20.63
C PRO A 197 3.62 15.57 -19.80
N ILE A 198 3.47 15.35 -18.49
CA ILE A 198 4.56 14.96 -17.58
C ILE A 198 4.99 13.52 -17.88
N VAL A 199 4.03 12.59 -17.90
CA VAL A 199 4.26 11.16 -18.11
C VAL A 199 4.82 10.86 -19.50
N VAL A 200 4.36 11.53 -20.56
CA VAL A 200 4.94 11.32 -21.91
C VAL A 200 6.33 11.93 -22.07
N SER A 201 6.70 12.90 -21.24
CA SER A 201 8.05 13.48 -21.22
C SER A 201 9.03 12.62 -20.41
N TYR A 202 8.51 11.81 -19.50
CA TYR A 202 9.29 10.85 -18.73
C TYR A 202 9.88 9.76 -19.62
N ARG A 203 11.18 9.86 -19.89
CA ARG A 203 11.93 8.82 -20.61
C ARG A 203 12.11 7.64 -19.68
N LYS A 204 11.23 6.63 -19.78
CA LYS A 204 11.30 5.40 -18.98
C LYS A 204 12.72 4.80 -19.04
N PRO A 205 13.51 4.83 -17.96
CA PRO A 205 14.80 4.17 -17.96
C PRO A 205 14.57 2.65 -18.03
N LYS A 206 15.43 1.94 -18.76
CA LYS A 206 15.34 0.47 -18.92
C LYS A 206 15.37 -0.23 -17.56
N GLU A 207 16.02 0.41 -16.60
CA GLU A 207 16.17 0.06 -15.20
C GLU A 207 14.84 -0.15 -14.49
N PHE A 208 13.79 0.60 -14.82
CA PHE A 208 12.48 0.48 -14.17
C PHE A 208 11.91 -0.95 -14.30
N TYR A 209 11.86 -1.46 -15.53
CA TYR A 209 11.35 -2.81 -15.80
C TYR A 209 12.30 -3.91 -15.31
N LYS A 210 13.61 -3.71 -15.48
CA LYS A 210 14.60 -4.68 -14.97
C LYS A 210 14.52 -4.81 -13.46
N ALA A 211 14.42 -3.70 -12.73
CA ALA A 211 14.27 -3.68 -11.28
C ALA A 211 12.95 -4.31 -10.83
N ALA A 212 11.84 -4.03 -11.51
CA ALA A 212 10.54 -4.65 -11.20
C ALA A 212 10.60 -6.19 -11.34
N PHE A 213 11.30 -6.71 -12.34
CA PHE A 213 11.47 -8.15 -12.55
C PHE A 213 12.44 -8.83 -11.57
N ALA A 214 13.28 -8.07 -10.87
CA ALA A 214 14.21 -8.62 -9.89
C ALA A 214 13.54 -9.01 -8.55
N GLN A 215 12.30 -8.57 -8.31
CA GLN A 215 11.62 -8.73 -7.02
C GLN A 215 10.64 -9.91 -6.96
N LEU A 216 10.69 -10.80 -7.94
CA LEU A 216 9.63 -11.78 -8.15
C LEU A 216 9.66 -12.94 -7.14
N HIS A 217 10.82 -13.28 -6.57
CA HIS A 217 11.00 -14.48 -5.73
C HIS A 217 10.91 -14.19 -4.24
N LYS A 218 10.37 -15.14 -3.46
CA LYS A 218 10.28 -15.08 -1.99
C LYS A 218 11.07 -16.22 -1.36
N VAL A 219 11.49 -16.05 -0.09
CA VAL A 219 12.20 -17.09 0.67
C VAL A 219 11.34 -18.37 0.75
N PRO A 220 11.94 -19.57 0.54
CA PRO A 220 11.22 -20.83 0.74
C PRO A 220 10.83 -21.03 2.19
N PHE A 221 9.79 -21.84 2.43
CA PHE A 221 9.44 -22.29 3.77
C PHE A 221 9.01 -23.76 3.74
N LYS A 222 9.14 -24.46 4.87
CA LYS A 222 8.83 -25.89 4.98
C LYS A 222 7.55 -26.15 5.77
N ARG A 223 6.74 -27.08 5.29
CA ARG A 223 5.60 -27.68 6.00
C ARG A 223 5.55 -29.18 5.71
N GLY A 224 5.42 -29.99 6.77
CA GLY A 224 5.53 -31.44 6.67
C GLY A 224 6.81 -31.88 5.96
N ALA A 225 6.64 -32.73 4.95
CA ALA A 225 7.74 -33.24 4.13
C ALA A 225 8.12 -32.32 2.94
N PHE A 226 7.53 -31.13 2.82
CA PHE A 226 7.62 -30.30 1.61
C PHE A 226 8.22 -28.92 1.86
N TYR A 227 9.01 -28.46 0.90
CA TYR A 227 9.32 -27.06 0.70
C TYR A 227 8.32 -26.40 -0.23
N PHE A 228 7.92 -25.20 0.13
CA PHE A 228 7.07 -24.32 -0.65
C PHE A 228 7.87 -23.13 -1.15
N PHE A 229 7.72 -22.85 -2.43
CA PHE A 229 8.36 -21.76 -3.14
C PHE A 229 7.26 -20.87 -3.70
N SER A 230 7.40 -19.55 -3.55
CA SER A 230 6.42 -18.64 -4.10
C SER A 230 7.09 -17.50 -4.86
N SER A 231 6.45 -17.11 -5.96
CA SER A 231 6.95 -16.05 -6.81
C SER A 231 5.78 -15.33 -7.48
N ASN A 232 5.91 -14.03 -7.71
CA ASN A 232 5.00 -13.30 -8.59
C ASN A 232 5.41 -13.45 -10.06
N ASP A 233 4.47 -13.38 -10.99
CA ASP A 233 4.77 -13.17 -12.41
C ASP A 233 4.94 -11.68 -12.72
N ARG A 234 5.25 -11.33 -13.97
CA ARG A 234 5.43 -9.93 -14.39
C ARG A 234 4.17 -9.08 -14.28
N ALA A 235 3.01 -9.72 -14.21
CA ALA A 235 1.76 -9.03 -13.97
C ALA A 235 1.49 -8.91 -12.45
N GLY A 236 2.30 -9.52 -11.58
CA GLY A 236 2.11 -9.50 -10.14
C GLY A 236 1.23 -10.62 -9.59
N PHE A 237 0.88 -11.63 -10.40
CA PHE A 237 0.12 -12.79 -9.89
C PHE A 237 1.05 -13.78 -9.19
N LEU A 238 0.71 -14.15 -7.95
CA LEU A 238 1.45 -15.15 -7.19
C LEU A 238 1.25 -16.56 -7.76
N THR A 239 2.35 -17.31 -7.86
CA THR A 239 2.39 -18.76 -8.09
C THR A 239 3.06 -19.44 -6.91
N ILE A 240 2.47 -20.53 -6.42
CA ILE A 240 3.02 -21.37 -5.36
C ILE A 240 3.43 -22.73 -5.95
N ARG A 241 4.64 -23.15 -5.65
CA ARG A 241 5.20 -24.44 -6.03
C ARG A 241 5.62 -25.25 -4.80
N MET A 242 5.63 -26.57 -4.94
CA MET A 242 5.89 -27.52 -3.87
C MET A 242 6.91 -28.58 -4.32
N ALA A 243 7.86 -28.94 -3.45
CA ALA A 243 8.84 -30.03 -3.68
C ALA A 243 9.11 -30.81 -2.39
N VAL A 244 9.50 -32.09 -2.51
CA VAL A 244 9.86 -32.94 -1.37
C VAL A 244 11.22 -32.53 -0.79
N ALA A 245 11.29 -32.33 0.53
CA ALA A 245 12.47 -31.81 1.21
C ALA A 245 13.69 -32.74 1.15
N LYS A 246 13.52 -34.07 1.28
CA LYS A 246 14.63 -35.04 1.21
C LYS A 246 15.38 -35.02 -0.13
N ASN A 247 14.68 -34.71 -1.21
CA ASN A 247 15.26 -34.65 -2.57
C ASN A 247 15.74 -33.25 -2.94
N SER A 248 15.67 -32.29 -2.01
CA SER A 248 15.99 -30.89 -2.28
C SER A 248 17.44 -30.54 -1.92
N LYS A 249 18.38 -30.97 -2.78
CA LYS A 249 19.50 -30.08 -3.18
C LYS A 249 18.99 -28.96 -4.10
N ALA A 250 17.69 -28.69 -4.08
CA ALA A 250 16.98 -27.90 -5.06
C ALA A 250 17.33 -26.42 -4.85
N SER A 251 18.25 -25.94 -5.68
CA SER A 251 18.12 -24.59 -6.21
C SER A 251 16.70 -24.43 -6.77
N LEU A 252 16.15 -23.21 -6.78
CA LEU A 252 14.96 -22.88 -7.58
C LEU A 252 15.05 -23.38 -9.04
N THR A 253 16.26 -23.72 -9.52
CA THR A 253 16.57 -24.13 -10.88
C THR A 253 16.83 -25.63 -11.10
N SER A 254 17.08 -26.48 -10.09
CA SER A 254 17.72 -27.80 -10.35
C SER A 254 16.86 -29.07 -10.32
N LYS A 255 15.57 -29.04 -9.93
CA LYS A 255 14.55 -30.10 -10.19
C LYS A 255 13.16 -29.48 -9.97
N ARG A 256 12.39 -29.25 -11.04
CA ARG A 256 11.25 -28.31 -11.07
C ARG A 256 10.20 -28.59 -9.97
N PRO A 257 10.06 -27.71 -8.96
CA PRO A 257 8.96 -27.78 -8.00
C PRO A 257 7.59 -27.78 -8.71
N LYS A 258 6.65 -28.63 -8.28
CA LYS A 258 5.31 -28.76 -8.90
C LYS A 258 4.49 -27.51 -8.59
N ILE A 259 3.85 -26.90 -9.60
CA ILE A 259 2.88 -25.82 -9.37
C ILE A 259 1.66 -26.41 -8.66
N VAL A 260 1.34 -25.88 -7.48
CA VAL A 260 0.18 -26.30 -6.67
C VAL A 260 -0.91 -25.23 -6.60
N PHE A 261 -0.56 -23.97 -6.87
CA PHE A 261 -1.52 -22.87 -6.93
C PHE A 261 -1.03 -21.75 -7.85
N ALA A 262 -1.95 -21.12 -8.58
CA ALA A 262 -1.68 -19.97 -9.44
C ALA A 262 -2.83 -18.96 -9.33
N ALA A 263 -2.56 -17.79 -8.74
CA ALA A 263 -3.57 -16.75 -8.49
C ALA A 263 -4.27 -16.28 -9.77
N LYS A 264 -3.54 -16.25 -10.89
CA LYS A 264 -4.05 -15.90 -12.23
C LYS A 264 -5.23 -16.75 -12.69
N LYS A 265 -5.39 -17.97 -12.17
CA LYS A 265 -6.47 -18.90 -12.53
C LYS A 265 -7.71 -18.79 -11.63
N VAL A 266 -7.64 -18.01 -10.56
CA VAL A 266 -8.65 -18.01 -9.49
C VAL A 266 -9.23 -16.61 -9.24
N GLY A 267 -8.45 -15.55 -9.42
CA GLY A 267 -8.96 -14.18 -9.32
C GLY A 267 -9.76 -13.74 -10.54
N ASP A 268 -10.74 -12.86 -10.34
CA ASP A 268 -11.38 -12.08 -11.40
C ASP A 268 -10.58 -10.79 -11.68
N SER A 269 -11.12 -9.88 -12.52
CA SER A 269 -10.41 -8.64 -12.89
C SER A 269 -10.17 -7.68 -11.73
N ASN A 270 -10.92 -7.80 -10.63
CA ASN A 270 -10.96 -6.85 -9.52
C ASN A 270 -10.61 -7.50 -8.17
N SER A 271 -10.13 -8.76 -8.20
CA SER A 271 -9.77 -9.52 -7.01
C SER A 271 -8.29 -9.87 -7.00
N TRP A 272 -7.67 -9.73 -5.84
CA TRP A 272 -6.24 -9.96 -5.63
C TRP A 272 -6.05 -11.08 -4.61
N LEU A 273 -5.03 -11.92 -4.83
CA LEU A 273 -4.58 -12.80 -3.76
C LEU A 273 -3.94 -11.93 -2.67
N SER A 274 -4.58 -11.87 -1.51
CA SER A 274 -4.13 -11.06 -0.38
C SER A 274 -3.18 -11.83 0.53
N GLY A 275 -3.39 -13.15 0.67
CA GLY A 275 -2.54 -14.01 1.48
C GLY A 275 -2.83 -15.49 1.31
N PHE A 276 -1.98 -16.33 1.89
CA PHE A 276 -2.21 -17.77 1.97
C PHE A 276 -1.63 -18.38 3.25
N ARG A 277 -2.10 -19.56 3.63
CA ARG A 277 -1.60 -20.39 4.73
C ARG A 277 -1.49 -21.82 4.25
N VAL A 278 -0.46 -22.54 4.70
CA VAL A 278 -0.32 -23.98 4.48
C VAL A 278 -0.39 -24.67 5.83
N ASN A 279 -1.20 -25.72 5.94
CA ASN A 279 -1.34 -26.48 7.17
C ASN A 279 -0.04 -27.23 7.55
N ARG A 280 0.04 -27.75 8.78
CA ARG A 280 1.26 -28.36 9.32
C ARG A 280 1.77 -29.54 8.48
N SER A 281 0.88 -30.34 7.91
CA SER A 281 1.24 -31.51 7.07
C SER A 281 1.66 -31.13 5.65
N GLY A 282 1.34 -29.92 5.17
CA GLY A 282 1.66 -29.48 3.82
C GLY A 282 0.66 -29.92 2.74
N TYR A 283 -0.54 -30.37 3.11
CA TYR A 283 -1.54 -30.88 2.16
C TYR A 283 -2.76 -29.98 1.98
N LEU A 284 -2.97 -28.97 2.82
CA LEU A 284 -4.05 -28.00 2.68
C LEU A 284 -3.48 -26.59 2.53
N LEU A 285 -4.04 -25.85 1.58
CA LEU A 285 -3.74 -24.44 1.33
C LEU A 285 -5.00 -23.61 1.54
N ALA A 286 -5.01 -22.74 2.54
CA ALA A 286 -6.00 -21.69 2.64
C ALA A 286 -5.50 -20.46 1.87
N TYR A 287 -6.33 -19.81 1.07
CA TYR A 287 -5.96 -18.60 0.34
C TYR A 287 -7.07 -17.55 0.38
N GLY A 288 -6.69 -16.30 0.58
CA GLY A 288 -7.59 -15.15 0.72
C GLY A 288 -7.63 -14.32 -0.57
N LEU A 289 -8.83 -13.92 -0.98
CA LEU A 289 -9.08 -13.00 -2.08
C LEU A 289 -9.61 -11.68 -1.52
N SER A 290 -8.90 -10.59 -1.81
CA SER A 290 -9.33 -9.22 -1.52
C SER A 290 -9.97 -8.63 -2.77
N LYS A 291 -11.19 -8.09 -2.65
CA LYS A 291 -11.90 -7.41 -3.73
C LYS A 291 -11.59 -5.90 -3.67
N ASN A 292 -11.25 -5.30 -4.81
CA ASN A 292 -10.90 -3.88 -4.93
C ASN A 292 -9.81 -3.39 -3.94
N GLY A 293 -8.99 -4.31 -3.41
CA GLY A 293 -7.91 -3.98 -2.47
C GLY A 293 -8.35 -3.78 -1.02
N SER A 294 -9.61 -4.10 -0.70
CA SER A 294 -10.15 -4.08 0.67
C SER A 294 -9.30 -4.89 1.65
N ASP A 295 -9.19 -4.40 2.89
CA ASP A 295 -8.55 -5.11 4.00
C ASP A 295 -9.35 -6.36 4.45
N PHE A 296 -10.54 -6.60 3.89
CA PHE A 296 -11.35 -7.79 4.17
C PHE A 296 -11.27 -8.80 3.03
N GLU A 297 -11.16 -10.07 3.42
CA GLU A 297 -10.79 -11.16 2.52
C GLU A 297 -11.85 -12.25 2.53
N THR A 298 -12.07 -12.84 1.37
CA THR A 298 -12.80 -14.10 1.22
C THR A 298 -11.81 -15.24 1.11
N TRP A 299 -11.82 -16.13 2.10
CA TRP A 299 -10.93 -17.28 2.21
C TRP A 299 -11.56 -18.55 1.68
N ARG A 300 -10.75 -19.34 0.98
CA ARG A 300 -11.08 -20.67 0.47
C ARG A 300 -9.98 -21.65 0.87
N VAL A 301 -10.31 -22.94 0.88
CA VAL A 301 -9.35 -24.02 1.18
C VAL A 301 -9.20 -24.95 -0.01
N ARG A 302 -7.96 -25.27 -0.36
CA ARG A 302 -7.59 -26.20 -1.43
C ARG A 302 -6.89 -27.42 -0.86
N ASP A 303 -7.31 -28.59 -1.34
CA ASP A 303 -6.57 -29.83 -1.16
C ASP A 303 -5.43 -29.91 -2.19
N LEU A 304 -4.19 -29.96 -1.73
CA LEU A 304 -3.00 -29.97 -2.58
C LEU A 304 -2.68 -31.34 -3.20
N LYS A 305 -3.29 -32.42 -2.71
CA LYS A 305 -3.21 -33.75 -3.34
C LYS A 305 -4.10 -33.80 -4.57
N THR A 306 -5.36 -33.39 -4.44
CA THR A 306 -6.34 -33.45 -5.53
C THR A 306 -6.31 -32.21 -6.44
N GLY A 307 -5.81 -31.08 -5.94
CA GLY A 307 -5.82 -29.80 -6.64
C GLY A 307 -7.17 -29.09 -6.65
N LYS A 308 -8.18 -29.62 -5.94
CA LYS A 308 -9.55 -29.08 -5.90
C LYS A 308 -9.78 -28.22 -4.65
N ASP A 309 -10.58 -27.18 -4.81
CA ASP A 309 -11.07 -26.39 -3.68
C ASP A 309 -12.13 -27.20 -2.92
N LEU A 310 -12.09 -27.14 -1.59
CA LEU A 310 -13.10 -27.66 -0.68
C LEU A 310 -14.34 -26.74 -0.70
N PRO A 311 -15.52 -27.17 -0.21
CA PRO A 311 -16.72 -26.33 -0.16
C PRO A 311 -16.61 -25.13 0.79
N ASP A 312 -15.52 -25.03 1.55
CA ASP A 312 -15.29 -24.02 2.59
C ASP A 312 -15.05 -22.62 2.00
N ILE A 313 -15.97 -21.69 2.29
CA ILE A 313 -15.87 -20.27 1.94
C ILE A 313 -16.11 -19.44 3.20
N ILE A 314 -15.11 -18.66 3.64
CA ILE A 314 -15.18 -17.80 4.82
C ILE A 314 -15.01 -16.35 4.37
N THR A 315 -16.03 -15.52 4.59
CA THR A 315 -16.04 -14.10 4.16
C THR A 315 -15.76 -13.16 5.32
N GLU A 316 -15.50 -11.88 5.00
CA GLU A 316 -15.36 -10.80 5.99
C GLU A 316 -14.24 -11.03 7.01
N VAL A 317 -13.18 -11.74 6.59
CA VAL A 317 -12.00 -11.98 7.42
C VAL A 317 -11.06 -10.79 7.27
N PRO A 318 -10.72 -10.06 8.34
CA PRO A 318 -9.72 -9.00 8.24
C PRO A 318 -8.36 -9.58 7.86
N ALA A 319 -7.61 -8.85 7.04
CA ALA A 319 -6.36 -9.30 6.46
C ALA A 319 -5.42 -9.95 7.48
N GLY A 320 -4.93 -11.14 7.15
CA GLY A 320 -4.00 -11.90 7.97
C GLY A 320 -4.58 -12.63 9.19
N SER A 321 -5.88 -12.47 9.49
CA SER A 321 -6.53 -12.97 10.71
C SER A 321 -7.02 -14.43 10.59
N ILE A 322 -6.27 -15.31 9.92
CA ILE A 322 -6.64 -16.71 9.73
C ILE A 322 -5.44 -17.66 9.88
N ARG A 323 -5.66 -18.81 10.54
CA ARG A 323 -4.65 -19.83 10.82
C ARG A 323 -5.26 -21.22 10.83
N PHE A 324 -4.52 -22.22 10.34
CA PHE A 324 -4.90 -23.63 10.52
C PHE A 324 -4.79 -24.06 11.97
N HIS A 325 -5.72 -24.90 12.40
CA HIS A 325 -5.56 -25.68 13.62
C HIS A 325 -4.37 -26.67 13.48
N PRO A 326 -3.58 -26.92 14.54
CA PRO A 326 -2.37 -27.75 14.46
C PRO A 326 -2.63 -29.23 14.14
N SER A 327 -3.73 -29.81 14.66
CA SER A 327 -4.11 -31.22 14.50
C SER A 327 -5.49 -31.45 13.85
N LYS A 328 -6.54 -30.75 14.32
CA LYS A 328 -7.91 -30.81 13.75
C LYS A 328 -7.96 -30.23 12.32
N ARG A 329 -8.91 -30.70 11.52
CA ARG A 329 -9.16 -30.25 10.14
C ARG A 329 -10.03 -28.98 10.16
N GLY A 330 -9.45 -27.86 10.60
CA GLY A 330 -10.18 -26.59 10.79
C GLY A 330 -9.31 -25.34 10.76
N LEU A 331 -9.96 -24.18 10.81
CA LEU A 331 -9.36 -22.85 10.74
C LEU A 331 -9.81 -22.00 11.93
N TYR A 332 -8.87 -21.33 12.60
CA TYR A 332 -9.17 -20.20 13.47
C TYR A 332 -9.16 -18.93 12.64
N TYR A 333 -10.16 -18.07 12.83
CA TYR A 333 -10.20 -16.79 12.16
C TYR A 333 -10.94 -15.74 12.98
N ARG A 334 -10.61 -14.47 12.76
CA ARG A 334 -11.38 -13.37 13.35
C ARG A 334 -12.40 -12.87 12.33
N ARG A 335 -13.60 -12.54 12.82
CA ARG A 335 -14.68 -11.97 11.99
C ARG A 335 -15.20 -10.70 12.63
N THR A 336 -15.31 -9.64 11.84
CA THR A 336 -15.92 -8.37 12.27
C THR A 336 -17.43 -8.43 12.11
N ASN A 337 -18.18 -7.80 13.01
CA ASN A 337 -19.64 -7.77 12.92
C ASN A 337 -20.07 -6.59 12.02
N THR A 338 -20.74 -6.87 10.91
CA THR A 338 -21.18 -5.87 9.91
C THR A 338 -22.54 -5.22 10.23
N LYS A 339 -23.16 -5.54 11.36
CA LYS A 339 -24.55 -5.14 11.71
C LYS A 339 -24.77 -3.67 12.11
N ASN A 340 -23.88 -2.72 11.78
CA ASN A 340 -24.20 -1.29 11.95
C ASN A 340 -24.78 -0.72 10.65
N SER A 341 -25.99 -0.16 10.79
CA SER A 341 -27.07 -0.03 9.81
C SER A 341 -26.90 0.91 8.61
N ASP A 342 -25.70 1.45 8.33
CA ASP A 342 -25.52 2.45 7.26
C ASP A 342 -24.51 2.06 6.16
N ASN A 343 -23.66 1.05 6.39
CA ASN A 343 -22.59 0.68 5.45
C ASN A 343 -22.78 -0.73 4.87
N LYS A 344 -22.73 -0.83 3.53
CA LYS A 344 -22.76 -2.11 2.81
C LYS A 344 -21.40 -2.86 2.82
N GLU A 345 -20.33 -2.21 3.29
CA GLU A 345 -18.96 -2.73 3.27
C GLU A 345 -18.44 -3.08 4.68
N PRO A 346 -17.64 -4.14 4.84
CA PRO A 346 -17.10 -4.55 6.14
C PRO A 346 -16.14 -3.50 6.73
N THR A 347 -16.16 -3.37 8.05
CA THR A 347 -15.32 -2.43 8.80
C THR A 347 -14.76 -3.06 10.07
N TYR A 348 -13.67 -2.49 10.58
CA TYR A 348 -13.00 -3.00 11.78
C TYR A 348 -13.82 -2.71 13.03
N THR A 349 -14.16 -3.77 13.77
CA THR A 349 -14.88 -3.67 15.03
C THR A 349 -13.96 -3.92 16.22
N LYS A 350 -14.00 -3.04 17.23
CA LYS A 350 -13.35 -3.26 18.52
C LYS A 350 -13.75 -4.61 19.11
N GLY A 351 -12.78 -5.35 19.62
CA GLY A 351 -13.03 -6.62 20.31
C GLY A 351 -13.66 -7.71 19.42
N ALA A 352 -13.43 -7.67 18.10
CA ALA A 352 -13.94 -8.69 17.17
C ALA A 352 -13.55 -10.11 17.63
N PRO A 353 -14.51 -11.05 17.74
CA PRO A 353 -14.24 -12.38 18.28
C PRO A 353 -13.49 -13.28 17.31
N ILE A 354 -12.80 -14.28 17.87
CA ILE A 354 -12.13 -15.35 17.14
C ILE A 354 -13.07 -16.55 17.08
N TYR A 355 -13.30 -17.04 15.87
CA TYR A 355 -14.08 -18.21 15.52
C TYR A 355 -13.19 -19.41 15.19
N PHE A 356 -13.77 -20.60 15.31
CA PHE A 356 -13.26 -21.83 14.73
C PHE A 356 -14.24 -22.37 13.70
N HIS A 357 -13.73 -22.55 12.49
CA HIS A 357 -14.40 -23.20 11.37
C HIS A 357 -13.90 -24.63 11.24
N ASN A 358 -14.81 -25.60 11.26
CA ASN A 358 -14.52 -26.99 10.96
C ASN A 358 -14.71 -27.22 9.46
N LEU A 359 -13.69 -27.74 8.77
CA LEU A 359 -13.76 -27.88 7.31
C LEU A 359 -14.80 -28.92 6.90
N GLY A 360 -15.65 -28.55 5.95
CA GLY A 360 -16.82 -29.29 5.47
C GLY A 360 -18.14 -28.80 6.07
N ASP A 361 -18.12 -28.03 7.16
CA ASP A 361 -19.32 -27.46 7.76
C ASP A 361 -19.71 -26.13 7.11
N ALA A 362 -20.97 -25.73 7.25
CA ALA A 362 -21.42 -24.40 6.86
C ALA A 362 -20.84 -23.34 7.83
N PRO A 363 -20.35 -22.17 7.36
CA PRO A 363 -19.79 -21.11 8.22
C PRO A 363 -20.75 -20.60 9.32
N ALA A 364 -22.06 -20.79 9.15
CA ALA A 364 -23.07 -20.48 10.17
C ALA A 364 -22.92 -21.32 11.45
N LYS A 365 -22.24 -22.48 11.37
CA LYS A 365 -21.98 -23.38 12.51
C LYS A 365 -20.68 -23.06 13.26
N ASP A 366 -19.94 -22.05 12.82
CA ASP A 366 -18.63 -21.72 13.37
C ASP A 366 -18.74 -21.28 14.84
N LYS A 367 -17.89 -21.86 15.70
CA LYS A 367 -17.95 -21.66 17.14
C LYS A 367 -17.06 -20.49 17.55
N ILE A 368 -17.54 -19.65 18.46
CA ILE A 368 -16.71 -18.61 19.09
C ILE A 368 -15.70 -19.29 20.02
N ILE A 369 -14.42 -19.04 19.78
CA ILE A 369 -13.30 -19.51 20.60
C ILE A 369 -12.91 -18.47 21.61
N HIS A 370 -12.90 -17.18 21.25
CA HIS A 370 -12.57 -16.11 22.17
C HIS A 370 -13.28 -14.81 21.81
N SER A 371 -13.89 -14.17 22.81
CA SER A 371 -14.44 -12.82 22.74
C SER A 371 -13.79 -11.99 23.84
N PRO A 372 -12.97 -10.98 23.51
CA PRO A 372 -12.37 -10.11 24.52
C PRO A 372 -13.43 -9.27 25.22
N LYS A 373 -13.28 -9.07 26.54
CA LYS A 373 -14.14 -8.16 27.32
C LYS A 373 -13.60 -6.73 27.43
N LYS A 374 -12.26 -6.58 27.46
CA LYS A 374 -11.54 -5.31 27.70
C LYS A 374 -10.28 -5.24 26.83
N ALA A 375 -10.45 -5.51 25.54
CA ALA A 375 -9.38 -5.45 24.58
C ALA A 375 -9.93 -5.01 23.22
N ASP A 376 -9.17 -4.12 22.61
CA ASP A 376 -9.46 -3.49 21.34
C ASP A 376 -9.20 -4.48 20.18
N TRP A 377 -8.17 -5.33 20.33
CA TRP A 377 -7.76 -6.32 19.34
C TRP A 377 -7.37 -7.65 19.98
N VAL A 378 -7.58 -8.76 19.26
CA VAL A 378 -7.16 -10.09 19.69
C VAL A 378 -6.59 -10.92 18.54
N ASP A 379 -5.61 -11.74 18.88
CA ASP A 379 -5.05 -12.80 18.04
C ASP A 379 -4.96 -14.11 18.82
N LEU A 380 -4.87 -15.22 18.08
CA LEU A 380 -4.73 -16.57 18.63
C LEU A 380 -3.51 -17.25 18.02
N TYR A 381 -2.72 -17.86 18.90
CA TYR A 381 -1.59 -18.72 18.55
C TYR A 381 -1.89 -20.14 19.01
N THR A 382 -1.59 -21.09 18.14
CA THR A 382 -1.82 -22.50 18.39
C THR A 382 -0.64 -23.11 19.13
N LEU A 383 -0.93 -23.88 20.16
CA LEU A 383 0.06 -24.65 20.91
C LEU A 383 0.10 -26.09 20.36
N ARG A 384 1.26 -26.72 20.40
CA ARG A 384 1.50 -28.04 19.82
C ARG A 384 0.76 -29.09 20.65
N ASP A 385 -0.11 -29.84 19.98
CA ASP A 385 -0.79 -31.02 20.51
C ASP A 385 -1.47 -30.75 21.87
N SER A 386 -2.10 -29.58 22.00
CA SER A 386 -2.68 -29.07 23.24
C SER A 386 -4.17 -28.72 23.07
N GLU A 387 -4.98 -29.01 24.09
CA GLU A 387 -6.34 -28.50 24.25
C GLU A 387 -6.36 -27.06 24.80
N HIS A 388 -5.24 -26.35 24.68
CA HIS A 388 -5.07 -24.96 25.05
C HIS A 388 -4.62 -24.13 23.85
N VAL A 389 -4.95 -22.84 23.90
CA VAL A 389 -4.48 -21.85 22.94
C VAL A 389 -3.87 -20.66 23.67
N LEU A 390 -2.94 -19.99 23.02
CA LEU A 390 -2.40 -18.73 23.50
C LEU A 390 -3.17 -17.59 22.85
N ILE A 391 -3.83 -16.79 23.66
CA ILE A 391 -4.54 -15.59 23.27
C ILE A 391 -3.63 -14.39 23.47
N SER A 392 -3.54 -13.55 22.44
CA SER A 392 -2.92 -12.23 22.50
C SER A 392 -4.00 -11.18 22.50
N GLU A 393 -4.05 -10.35 23.53
CA GLU A 393 -4.99 -9.24 23.61
C GLU A 393 -4.24 -7.92 23.62
N TRP A 394 -4.65 -6.95 22.81
CA TRP A 394 -4.25 -5.55 22.93
C TRP A 394 -5.29 -4.83 23.76
N PRO A 395 -4.97 -4.46 25.01
CA PRO A 395 -5.91 -3.74 25.86
C PRO A 395 -6.31 -2.40 25.22
N GLU A 396 -7.47 -1.89 25.63
CA GLU A 396 -8.02 -0.64 25.11
C GLU A 396 -7.00 0.52 25.18
N GLY A 397 -6.79 1.19 24.05
CA GLY A 397 -5.86 2.32 23.96
C GLY A 397 -4.37 1.97 24.19
N LYS A 398 -3.97 0.70 24.07
CA LYS A 398 -2.57 0.25 24.20
C LYS A 398 -2.06 -0.34 22.89
N LEU A 399 -0.79 -0.03 22.55
CA LEU A 399 -0.08 -0.68 21.44
C LEU A 399 0.59 -2.00 21.87
N GLN A 400 0.87 -2.14 23.16
CA GLN A 400 1.37 -3.37 23.75
C GLN A 400 0.24 -4.38 23.95
N ASN A 401 0.56 -5.66 23.80
CA ASN A 401 -0.34 -6.77 24.09
C ASN A 401 -0.08 -7.40 25.46
N ARG A 402 -0.93 -8.36 25.80
CA ARG A 402 -0.75 -9.32 26.88
C ARG A 402 -1.06 -10.72 26.37
N PHE A 403 -0.38 -11.71 26.93
CA PHE A 403 -0.58 -13.12 26.61
C PHE A 403 -1.35 -13.84 27.70
N LEU A 404 -2.33 -14.65 27.29
CA LEU A 404 -3.11 -15.52 28.16
C LEU A 404 -3.17 -16.93 27.56
N ILE A 405 -3.03 -17.96 28.38
CA ILE A 405 -3.35 -19.33 27.96
C ILE A 405 -4.81 -19.60 28.30
N LYS A 406 -5.58 -20.08 27.32
CA LYS A 406 -6.98 -20.46 27.43
C LYS A 406 -7.16 -21.95 27.23
N SER A 407 -7.85 -22.61 28.16
CA SER A 407 -8.34 -23.98 27.98
C SER A 407 -9.54 -23.99 27.04
N LEU A 408 -9.47 -24.78 25.97
CA LEU A 408 -10.58 -24.95 25.03
C LEU A 408 -11.72 -25.79 25.62
N THR A 409 -11.42 -26.66 26.60
CA THR A 409 -12.40 -27.52 27.27
C THR A 409 -13.17 -26.77 28.35
N THR A 410 -12.47 -26.06 29.24
CA THR A 410 -13.09 -25.41 30.41
C THR A 410 -13.37 -23.92 30.21
N GLY A 411 -12.78 -23.31 29.18
CA GLY A 411 -12.83 -21.86 28.95
C GLY A 411 -11.99 -21.03 29.93
N LYS A 412 -11.40 -21.63 30.97
CA LYS A 412 -10.54 -20.96 31.94
C LYS A 412 -9.31 -20.34 31.26
N MET A 413 -8.89 -19.18 31.76
CA MET A 413 -7.76 -18.42 31.21
C MET A 413 -6.76 -18.07 32.30
N CYS A 414 -5.47 -18.11 31.96
CA CYS A 414 -4.36 -17.70 32.82
C CYS A 414 -3.47 -16.68 32.10
N PRO A 415 -3.33 -15.44 32.62
CA PRO A 415 -2.35 -14.48 32.11
C PRO A 415 -0.92 -14.99 32.35
N LEU A 416 -0.08 -14.97 31.30
CA LEU A 416 1.33 -15.37 31.42
C LEU A 416 2.18 -14.34 32.18
N PHE A 417 1.86 -13.06 32.03
CA PHE A 417 2.56 -11.94 32.67
C PHE A 417 1.55 -11.03 33.37
N PRO A 418 1.10 -11.37 34.58
CA PRO A 418 0.06 -10.61 35.29
C PRO A 418 0.44 -9.13 35.40
N ARG A 419 -0.47 -8.24 34.97
CA ARG A 419 -0.34 -6.76 35.02
C ARG A 419 0.84 -6.17 34.22
N LYS A 420 1.54 -6.95 33.39
CA LYS A 420 2.66 -6.47 32.58
C LYS A 420 2.32 -6.53 31.08
N ASN A 421 2.01 -5.39 30.49
CA ASN A 421 1.87 -5.28 29.04
C ASN A 421 3.27 -5.09 28.41
N GLY A 422 3.43 -5.62 27.21
CA GLY A 422 4.60 -5.44 26.34
C GLY A 422 4.23 -5.90 24.94
N TYR A 423 5.11 -5.74 23.97
CA TYR A 423 5.01 -6.51 22.75
C TYR A 423 5.46 -7.94 23.06
N TYR A 424 4.55 -8.90 23.03
CA TYR A 424 4.83 -10.32 23.18
C TYR A 424 4.56 -11.04 21.87
N SER A 425 5.50 -11.87 21.43
CA SER A 425 5.36 -12.72 20.25
C SER A 425 5.80 -14.15 20.57
N LEU A 426 4.94 -15.12 20.31
CA LEU A 426 5.27 -16.54 20.50
C LEU A 426 6.23 -17.01 19.40
N LEU A 427 7.40 -17.50 19.81
CA LEU A 427 8.38 -18.12 18.92
C LEU A 427 8.08 -19.61 18.70
N GLY A 428 7.58 -20.29 19.75
CA GLY A 428 7.17 -21.68 19.70
C GLY A 428 7.43 -22.41 21.01
N GLU A 429 7.51 -23.73 20.94
CA GLU A 429 7.72 -24.63 22.08
C GLU A 429 8.90 -25.55 21.82
N ALA A 430 9.82 -25.64 22.78
CA ALA A 430 10.96 -26.56 22.78
C ALA A 430 11.25 -27.04 24.20
N ASN A 431 11.61 -28.31 24.37
CA ASN A 431 12.02 -28.90 25.66
C ASN A 431 11.08 -28.58 26.83
N GLY A 432 9.75 -28.62 26.59
CA GLY A 432 8.73 -28.33 27.61
C GLY A 432 8.56 -26.86 27.99
N LYS A 433 9.24 -25.93 27.28
CA LYS A 433 9.19 -24.49 27.51
C LYS A 433 8.52 -23.76 26.35
N LEU A 434 7.79 -22.69 26.65
CA LEU A 434 7.29 -21.70 25.70
C LEU A 434 8.35 -20.61 25.51
N TYR A 435 8.73 -20.32 24.26
CA TYR A 435 9.69 -19.25 23.94
C TYR A 435 8.94 -18.02 23.42
N ILE A 436 9.22 -16.86 24.01
CA ILE A 436 8.48 -15.62 23.78
C ILE A 436 9.47 -14.47 23.57
N LYS A 437 9.42 -13.80 22.42
CA LYS A 437 10.10 -12.51 22.21
C LYS A 437 9.30 -11.42 22.90
N THR A 438 9.97 -10.53 23.64
CA THR A 438 9.31 -9.35 24.22
C THR A 438 10.20 -8.15 24.43
N ASP A 439 9.62 -6.94 24.47
CA ASP A 439 10.26 -5.69 24.90
C ASP A 439 9.96 -5.34 26.38
N ASN A 440 9.11 -6.11 27.06
CA ASN A 440 8.70 -5.80 28.42
C ASN A 440 9.91 -5.83 29.36
N GLY A 441 10.26 -4.68 29.94
CA GLY A 441 11.44 -4.51 30.78
C GLY A 441 12.77 -4.69 30.02
N ALA A 442 12.74 -4.60 28.70
CA ALA A 442 13.88 -4.71 27.79
C ALA A 442 13.59 -3.98 26.47
N PRO A 443 13.67 -2.63 26.40
CA PRO A 443 13.25 -1.86 25.24
C PRO A 443 13.87 -2.25 23.88
N LYS A 444 15.09 -2.80 23.86
CA LYS A 444 15.73 -3.34 22.64
C LYS A 444 15.35 -4.79 22.35
N GLY A 445 14.50 -5.39 23.17
CA GLY A 445 13.98 -6.73 23.04
C GLY A 445 14.80 -7.78 23.79
N ARG A 446 14.12 -8.86 24.16
CA ARG A 446 14.67 -10.06 24.79
C ARG A 446 13.87 -11.29 24.39
N VAL A 447 14.37 -12.48 24.71
CA VAL A 447 13.64 -13.74 24.59
C VAL A 447 13.52 -14.38 25.97
N LEU A 448 12.30 -14.77 26.32
CA LEU A 448 11.96 -15.49 27.54
C LEU A 448 11.66 -16.95 27.21
N ALA A 449 12.10 -17.87 28.07
CA ALA A 449 11.63 -19.25 28.09
C ALA A 449 10.79 -19.48 29.36
N LEU A 450 9.61 -20.10 29.20
CA LEU A 450 8.60 -20.19 30.24
C LEU A 450 8.13 -21.64 30.39
N ILE A 451 8.12 -22.16 31.62
CA ILE A 451 7.49 -23.44 31.95
C ILE A 451 6.06 -23.17 32.42
N PHE A 452 5.09 -23.80 31.76
CA PHE A 452 3.66 -23.65 32.07
C PHE A 452 3.05 -24.97 32.54
N ASP A 453 2.32 -24.94 33.66
CA ASP A 453 1.49 -26.06 34.11
C ASP A 453 0.10 -25.94 33.49
N TYR A 454 -0.17 -26.73 32.46
CA TYR A 454 -1.46 -26.73 31.78
C TYR A 454 -2.60 -27.31 32.63
N ARG A 455 -2.30 -28.20 33.60
CA ARG A 455 -3.33 -28.79 34.46
C ARG A 455 -3.80 -27.79 35.51
N GLN A 456 -2.86 -27.07 36.10
CA GLN A 456 -3.14 -26.06 37.13
C GLN A 456 -3.37 -24.66 36.55
N LEU A 457 -3.18 -24.48 35.23
CA LEU A 457 -3.22 -23.20 34.53
C LEU A 457 -2.37 -22.14 35.24
N LYS A 458 -1.09 -22.45 35.48
CA LYS A 458 -0.16 -21.53 36.14
C LYS A 458 1.23 -21.52 35.51
N VAL A 459 1.87 -20.37 35.53
CA VAL A 459 3.29 -20.25 35.19
C VAL A 459 4.12 -20.83 36.33
N LYS A 460 5.03 -21.76 36.04
CA LYS A 460 5.94 -22.35 37.03
C LYS A 460 7.25 -21.56 37.14
N SER A 461 7.83 -21.20 36.00
CA SER A 461 9.08 -20.44 35.95
C SER A 461 9.18 -19.65 34.65
N ILE A 462 9.98 -18.59 34.69
CA ILE A 462 10.32 -17.73 33.56
C ILE A 462 11.81 -17.44 33.66
N GLU A 463 12.54 -17.62 32.56
CA GLU A 463 13.95 -17.26 32.45
C GLU A 463 14.18 -16.40 31.19
N ALA A 464 15.15 -15.49 31.24
CA ALA A 464 15.57 -14.74 30.06
C ALA A 464 16.73 -15.48 29.40
N VAL A 465 16.48 -16.06 28.22
CA VAL A 465 17.49 -16.82 27.44
C VAL A 465 18.32 -15.87 26.58
N ILE A 466 17.68 -14.96 25.84
CA ILE A 466 18.37 -13.83 25.21
C ILE A 466 18.05 -12.60 26.05
N LYS A 467 19.05 -12.05 26.71
CA LYS A 467 18.91 -10.81 27.50
C LYS A 467 18.92 -9.59 26.58
N GLU A 468 18.45 -8.45 27.10
CA GLU A 468 18.64 -7.19 26.39
C GLU A 468 20.14 -6.92 26.20
N SER A 469 20.51 -6.44 25.02
CA SER A 469 21.89 -6.08 24.69
C SER A 469 21.94 -4.71 24.04
N GLN A 470 23.13 -4.31 23.57
CA GLN A 470 23.26 -3.11 22.74
C GLN A 470 22.54 -3.23 21.38
N PHE A 471 22.26 -4.44 20.90
CA PHE A 471 21.60 -4.69 19.62
C PHE A 471 20.07 -4.74 19.75
N THR A 472 19.37 -4.09 18.83
CA THR A 472 17.90 -4.11 18.77
C THR A 472 17.42 -5.41 18.12
N LEU A 473 16.65 -6.22 18.85
CA LEU A 473 16.14 -7.51 18.40
C LEU A 473 14.97 -7.37 17.41
N GLN A 474 15.19 -7.69 16.14
CA GLN A 474 14.20 -7.54 15.07
C GLN A 474 13.31 -8.78 14.91
N ASP A 475 13.90 -9.94 14.62
CA ASP A 475 13.18 -11.22 14.43
C ASP A 475 13.94 -12.36 15.11
N VAL A 476 13.24 -13.39 15.55
CA VAL A 476 13.85 -14.59 16.15
C VAL A 476 13.15 -15.83 15.62
N ARG A 477 13.94 -16.84 15.23
CA ARG A 477 13.44 -18.16 14.88
C ARG A 477 13.87 -19.17 15.92
N LEU A 478 12.89 -19.91 16.44
CA LEU A 478 13.11 -21.06 17.30
C LEU A 478 13.26 -22.33 16.45
N LEU A 479 14.37 -23.04 16.67
CA LEU A 479 14.60 -24.40 16.21
C LEU A 479 14.61 -25.36 17.40
N GLN A 480 14.74 -26.66 17.13
CA GLN A 480 14.70 -27.71 18.15
C GLN A 480 15.86 -27.59 19.16
N ASP A 481 16.99 -27.05 18.75
CA ASP A 481 18.26 -27.02 19.48
C ASP A 481 18.83 -25.60 19.69
N ARG A 482 18.27 -24.57 19.04
CA ARG A 482 18.82 -23.21 19.05
C ARG A 482 17.82 -22.11 18.69
N LEU A 483 18.23 -20.87 18.92
CA LEU A 483 17.59 -19.64 18.45
C LEU A 483 18.47 -18.99 17.37
N VAL A 484 17.85 -18.43 16.34
CA VAL A 484 18.51 -17.58 15.35
C VAL A 484 17.85 -16.20 15.37
N ALA A 485 18.62 -15.17 15.73
CA ALA A 485 18.16 -13.81 15.96
C ALA A 485 18.69 -12.84 14.90
N SER A 486 17.79 -12.16 14.20
CA SER A 486 18.10 -10.98 13.41
C SER A 486 18.08 -9.75 14.32
N THR A 487 19.15 -8.98 14.33
CA THR A 487 19.31 -7.79 15.18
C THR A 487 19.83 -6.59 14.38
N LEU A 488 19.68 -5.39 14.93
CA LEU A 488 20.35 -4.18 14.43
C LEU A 488 21.41 -3.73 15.44
N ASP A 489 22.61 -3.42 14.98
CA ASP A 489 23.65 -2.83 15.81
C ASP A 489 23.40 -1.34 16.10
N LEU A 490 24.30 -0.70 16.87
CA LEU A 490 24.16 0.70 17.28
C LEU A 490 24.23 1.67 16.08
N GLU A 491 24.86 1.23 14.99
CA GLU A 491 24.90 1.92 13.71
C GLU A 491 23.80 1.45 12.76
N GLY A 492 22.78 0.73 13.25
CA GLY A 492 21.61 0.34 12.46
C GLY A 492 21.89 -0.66 11.33
N ARG A 493 22.99 -1.42 11.40
CA ARG A 493 23.32 -2.51 10.45
C ARG A 493 22.79 -3.84 10.95
N THR A 494 22.40 -4.72 10.02
CA THR A 494 21.83 -6.03 10.38
C THR A 494 22.91 -7.02 10.81
N ARG A 495 22.65 -7.78 11.88
CA ARG A 495 23.46 -8.91 12.36
C ARG A 495 22.59 -10.15 12.54
N LEU A 496 23.15 -11.33 12.32
CA LEU A 496 22.41 -12.61 12.43
C LEU A 496 23.10 -13.54 13.42
N LEU A 497 22.60 -13.58 14.65
CA LEU A 497 23.24 -14.25 15.77
C LEU A 497 22.57 -15.60 16.07
N GLN A 498 23.36 -16.57 16.52
CA GLN A 498 22.90 -17.88 16.97
C GLN A 498 23.07 -18.02 18.49
N PHE A 499 22.08 -18.59 19.14
CA PHE A 499 22.13 -18.90 20.57
C PHE A 499 21.65 -20.33 20.81
N ASP A 500 22.19 -21.03 21.79
CA ASP A 500 21.57 -22.26 22.28
C ASP A 500 20.24 -21.95 23.00
N LEU A 501 19.59 -22.98 23.55
CA LEU A 501 18.32 -22.81 24.25
C LEU A 501 18.51 -22.32 25.70
N GLU A 502 19.74 -22.35 26.20
CA GLU A 502 20.16 -21.87 27.51
C GLU A 502 20.54 -20.38 27.49
N GLY A 503 20.77 -19.82 26.29
CA GLY A 503 21.07 -18.41 26.07
C GLY A 503 22.53 -18.10 25.78
N HIS A 504 23.40 -19.10 25.66
CA HIS A 504 24.79 -18.88 25.26
C HIS A 504 24.85 -18.57 23.77
N GLU A 505 25.56 -17.50 23.41
CA GLU A 505 25.85 -17.19 22.02
C GLU A 505 26.74 -18.30 21.43
N LEU A 506 26.29 -18.88 20.33
CA LEU A 506 27.00 -19.95 19.63
C LEU A 506 27.93 -19.38 18.56
N ASP A 507 27.40 -18.47 17.73
CA ASP A 507 28.10 -17.95 16.55
C ASP A 507 27.34 -16.76 15.91
N GLU A 508 28.04 -15.94 15.12
CA GLU A 508 27.44 -14.96 14.19
C GLU A 508 27.47 -15.51 12.76
N ILE A 509 26.32 -15.51 12.08
CA ILE A 509 26.23 -15.90 10.67
C ILE A 509 26.66 -14.71 9.82
N ASP A 510 27.84 -14.82 9.22
CA ASP A 510 28.35 -13.84 8.27
C ASP A 510 27.36 -13.59 7.12
N LEU A 511 27.00 -12.32 6.96
CA LEU A 511 26.13 -11.89 5.87
C LEU A 511 26.96 -11.68 4.59
N PRO A 512 26.58 -12.26 3.44
CA PRO A 512 27.34 -12.14 2.20
C PRO A 512 27.57 -10.70 1.69
N PHE A 513 26.76 -9.73 2.14
CA PHE A 513 26.98 -8.31 1.91
C PHE A 513 26.19 -7.47 2.94
N GLU A 514 26.60 -6.22 3.14
CA GLU A 514 25.87 -5.28 4.01
C GLU A 514 24.48 -4.93 3.44
N GLY A 515 23.45 -5.22 4.21
CA GLY A 515 22.09 -4.93 3.84
C GLY A 515 21.09 -5.24 4.94
N THR A 516 19.82 -5.24 4.56
CA THR A 516 18.69 -5.58 5.42
C THR A 516 18.33 -7.05 5.23
N LEU A 517 18.20 -7.77 6.33
CA LEU A 517 17.59 -9.11 6.31
C LEU A 517 16.07 -8.97 6.26
N SER A 518 15.51 -9.01 5.04
CA SER A 518 14.10 -8.72 4.81
C SER A 518 13.16 -9.91 4.94
N SER A 519 13.71 -11.12 5.05
CA SER A 519 12.93 -12.32 5.37
C SER A 519 13.85 -13.38 5.97
N LEU A 520 13.37 -14.06 7.01
CA LEU A 520 14.01 -15.22 7.63
C LEU A 520 12.99 -16.35 7.74
N SER A 521 13.32 -17.54 7.27
CA SER A 521 12.42 -18.69 7.23
C SER A 521 13.15 -19.97 7.59
N THR A 522 12.51 -20.77 8.45
CA THR A 522 12.96 -22.11 8.83
C THR A 522 11.77 -22.94 9.32
N SER A 523 12.01 -24.20 9.64
CA SER A 523 11.08 -25.06 10.36
C SER A 523 11.77 -25.61 11.60
N PHE A 524 10.99 -25.90 12.64
CA PHE A 524 11.49 -26.28 13.97
C PHE A 524 12.55 -27.40 13.95
N LYS A 525 12.41 -28.40 13.07
CA LYS A 525 13.35 -29.52 12.95
C LYS A 525 14.27 -29.42 11.72
N ASP A 526 14.29 -28.28 11.05
CA ASP A 526 15.18 -28.12 9.90
C ASP A 526 16.60 -27.79 10.34
N LYS A 527 17.57 -28.25 9.56
CA LYS A 527 18.97 -27.87 9.70
C LYS A 527 19.32 -26.68 8.79
N ASN A 528 18.35 -26.18 8.04
CA ASN A 528 18.52 -25.09 7.11
C ASN A 528 17.71 -23.88 7.56
N ILE A 529 18.34 -22.71 7.46
CA ILE A 529 17.63 -21.44 7.43
C ILE A 529 17.70 -20.87 6.03
N PHE A 530 16.64 -20.16 5.64
CA PHE A 530 16.59 -19.41 4.40
C PHE A 530 16.40 -17.95 4.75
N PHE A 531 17.23 -17.09 4.18
CA PHE A 531 17.10 -15.66 4.38
C PHE A 531 17.25 -14.92 3.06
N SER A 532 16.69 -13.71 2.99
CA SER A 532 16.95 -12.78 1.90
C SER A 532 17.64 -11.53 2.41
N LEU A 533 18.70 -11.14 1.72
CA LEU A 533 19.36 -9.85 1.90
C LEU A 533 19.00 -8.92 0.74
N GLU A 534 18.83 -7.65 1.06
CA GLU A 534 18.63 -6.59 0.08
C GLU A 534 19.15 -5.26 0.62
N ASN A 535 19.35 -4.29 -0.28
CA ASN A 535 19.60 -2.89 0.05
C ASN A 535 19.05 -2.00 -1.07
N PHE A 536 19.31 -0.69 -1.07
CA PHE A 536 18.76 0.19 -2.10
C PHE A 536 19.26 -0.13 -3.52
N ALA A 537 20.41 -0.81 -3.64
CA ALA A 537 21.06 -1.10 -4.92
C ALA A 537 20.89 -2.57 -5.36
N THR A 538 20.60 -3.48 -4.43
CA THR A 538 20.58 -4.93 -4.64
C THR A 538 19.22 -5.48 -4.27
N ALA A 539 18.51 -6.04 -5.25
CA ALA A 539 17.25 -6.74 -5.02
C ALA A 539 17.44 -7.98 -4.13
N LYS A 540 16.32 -8.49 -3.62
CA LYS A 540 16.29 -9.68 -2.75
C LYS A 540 17.11 -10.83 -3.33
N THR A 541 18.24 -11.08 -2.68
CA THR A 541 19.12 -12.22 -2.95
C THR A 541 18.85 -13.26 -1.87
N ILE A 542 18.45 -14.47 -2.28
CA ILE A 542 18.02 -15.52 -1.35
C ILE A 542 19.18 -16.46 -1.11
N TYR A 543 19.46 -16.71 0.16
CA TYR A 543 20.49 -17.62 0.62
C TYR A 543 19.88 -18.78 1.42
N ARG A 544 20.59 -19.90 1.41
CA ARG A 544 20.39 -21.03 2.31
C ARG A 544 21.63 -21.14 3.17
N HIS A 545 21.45 -21.13 4.49
CA HIS A 545 22.52 -21.43 5.43
C HIS A 545 22.23 -22.74 6.15
N GLU A 546 23.20 -23.64 6.15
CA GLU A 546 23.13 -24.95 6.80
C GLU A 546 23.79 -24.89 8.17
N LEU A 547 22.96 -24.99 9.22
CA LEU A 547 23.36 -24.79 10.62
C LEU A 547 24.37 -25.82 11.12
N THR A 548 24.49 -26.98 10.47
CA THR A 548 25.44 -28.03 10.86
C THR A 548 26.84 -27.79 10.29
N SER A 549 26.95 -27.30 9.06
CA SER A 549 28.23 -27.08 8.40
C SER A 549 28.70 -25.63 8.47
N GLY A 550 27.83 -24.70 8.88
CA GLY A 550 28.08 -23.25 8.81
C GLY A 550 28.05 -22.69 7.38
N THR A 551 27.78 -23.53 6.37
CA THR A 551 27.88 -23.12 4.97
C THR A 551 26.69 -22.26 4.54
N THR A 552 26.98 -21.07 4.02
CA THR A 552 26.00 -20.23 3.32
C THR A 552 26.12 -20.40 1.81
N SER A 553 25.00 -20.71 1.15
CA SER A 553 24.93 -20.94 -0.31
C SER A 553 23.85 -20.07 -0.96
N LEU A 554 24.16 -19.56 -2.15
CA LEU A 554 23.24 -18.76 -2.96
C LEU A 554 22.13 -19.64 -3.55
N MET A 555 20.87 -19.29 -3.27
CA MET A 555 19.68 -19.98 -3.79
C MET A 555 19.02 -19.23 -4.94
N HIS A 556 19.05 -17.90 -4.89
CA HIS A 556 18.51 -17.04 -5.94
C HIS A 556 19.29 -15.74 -6.00
N GLU A 557 19.83 -15.46 -7.18
CA GLU A 557 20.38 -14.15 -7.52
C GLU A 557 19.35 -13.32 -8.29
N PRO A 558 19.22 -12.01 -7.99
CA PRO A 558 18.34 -11.15 -8.76
C PRO A 558 18.84 -10.96 -10.19
N THR A 559 17.90 -10.83 -11.13
CA THR A 559 18.21 -10.57 -12.56
C THR A 559 18.74 -9.16 -12.84
N TYR A 560 18.76 -8.29 -11.83
CA TYR A 560 19.22 -6.92 -11.92
C TYR A 560 19.78 -6.45 -10.58
N SER A 561 20.96 -5.83 -10.60
CA SER A 561 21.60 -5.20 -9.45
C SER A 561 22.35 -3.94 -9.87
N MET A 562 22.38 -2.95 -8.99
CA MET A 562 23.14 -1.71 -9.12
C MET A 562 24.26 -1.61 -8.09
N ALA A 563 24.55 -2.67 -7.33
CA ALA A 563 25.53 -2.67 -6.24
C ALA A 563 26.89 -2.05 -6.65
N LYS A 564 27.37 -2.39 -7.85
CA LYS A 564 28.65 -1.87 -8.37
C LYS A 564 28.62 -0.37 -8.71
N ARG A 565 27.44 0.21 -8.93
CA ARG A 565 27.21 1.59 -9.41
C ARG A 565 26.73 2.54 -8.32
N VAL A 566 26.27 2.05 -7.18
CA VAL A 566 25.66 2.87 -6.12
C VAL A 566 26.61 2.98 -4.93
N VAL A 567 26.70 4.17 -4.36
CA VAL A 567 27.23 4.41 -3.02
C VAL A 567 26.05 4.40 -2.06
N GLN A 568 26.14 3.61 -0.99
CA GLN A 568 25.22 3.68 0.14
C GLN A 568 26.03 4.04 1.38
N LYS A 569 25.53 4.99 2.18
CA LYS A 569 26.17 5.42 3.43
C LYS A 569 25.13 5.70 4.49
N MET A 570 25.50 5.51 5.75
CA MET A 570 24.73 6.00 6.89
C MET A 570 25.40 7.24 7.47
N VAL A 571 24.61 8.23 7.86
CA VAL A 571 25.06 9.46 8.52
C VAL A 571 24.24 9.71 9.78
N GLN A 572 24.77 10.50 10.70
CA GLN A 572 24.06 10.94 11.90
C GLN A 572 23.57 12.38 11.70
N VAL A 573 22.28 12.60 11.88
CA VAL A 573 21.62 13.91 11.78
C VAL A 573 21.25 14.38 13.17
N GLN A 574 21.76 15.53 13.60
CA GLN A 574 21.32 16.12 14.86
C GLN A 574 19.91 16.69 14.69
N SER A 575 18.95 16.17 15.46
CA SER A 575 17.59 16.69 15.52
C SER A 575 17.51 17.96 16.36
N LYS A 576 16.35 18.63 16.35
CA LYS A 576 16.10 19.88 17.08
C LYS A 576 16.40 19.80 18.58
N ASP A 577 16.19 18.63 19.19
CA ASP A 577 16.46 18.39 20.61
C ASP A 577 17.83 17.74 20.88
N GLY A 578 18.74 17.75 19.90
CA GLY A 578 20.11 17.26 20.01
C GLY A 578 20.29 15.76 19.80
N VAL A 579 19.19 14.99 19.73
CA VAL A 579 19.25 13.53 19.46
C VAL A 579 19.81 13.28 18.06
N LEU A 580 20.73 12.32 17.95
CA LEU A 580 21.28 11.88 16.66
C LEU A 580 20.33 10.86 16.01
N VAL A 581 19.81 11.22 14.84
CA VAL A 581 18.92 10.40 14.00
C VAL A 581 19.76 9.78 12.89
N PRO A 582 19.88 8.45 12.82
CA PRO A 582 20.56 7.79 11.72
C PRO A 582 19.80 7.99 10.40
N MET A 583 20.51 8.29 9.31
CA MET A 583 19.94 8.44 7.98
C MET A 583 20.75 7.70 6.93
N ASN A 584 20.10 6.78 6.22
CA ASN A 584 20.71 6.13 5.06
C ASN A 584 20.58 7.03 3.83
N ILE A 585 21.64 7.07 3.02
CA ILE A 585 21.71 7.84 1.79
C ILE A 585 22.29 6.96 0.68
N ALA A 586 21.62 6.90 -0.47
CA ALA A 586 22.09 6.21 -1.66
C ALA A 586 22.10 7.11 -2.90
N TYR A 587 23.13 7.00 -3.73
CA TYR A 587 23.30 7.74 -4.99
C TYR A 587 24.30 7.03 -5.91
N LEU A 588 24.36 7.39 -7.20
CA LEU A 588 25.32 6.78 -8.14
C LEU A 588 26.76 7.20 -7.82
N LYS A 589 27.72 6.29 -7.98
CA LYS A 589 29.16 6.59 -7.94
C LYS A 589 29.47 7.71 -8.95
N GLY A 590 30.29 8.67 -8.53
CA GLY A 590 30.65 9.85 -9.34
C GLY A 590 29.62 10.98 -9.35
N THR A 591 28.50 10.86 -8.61
CA THR A 591 27.54 11.98 -8.45
C THR A 591 28.24 13.18 -7.81
N LYS A 592 28.14 14.36 -8.44
CA LYS A 592 28.67 15.62 -7.91
C LYS A 592 27.74 16.17 -6.81
N LEU A 593 28.19 16.16 -5.55
CA LEU A 593 27.43 16.69 -4.42
C LEU A 593 27.58 18.21 -4.31
N ASN A 594 26.91 18.94 -5.21
CA ASN A 594 26.96 20.41 -5.33
C ASN A 594 25.59 21.09 -5.05
N GLY A 595 24.64 20.35 -4.48
CA GLY A 595 23.30 20.84 -4.15
C GLY A 595 22.31 20.82 -5.32
N SER A 596 22.70 20.40 -6.52
CA SER A 596 21.80 20.42 -7.69
C SER A 596 21.02 19.11 -7.90
N ASN A 597 21.35 18.06 -7.16
CA ASN A 597 20.79 16.71 -7.35
C ASN A 597 19.34 16.61 -6.88
N GLY A 598 18.47 16.01 -7.69
CA GLY A 598 17.13 15.66 -7.24
C GLY A 598 17.21 14.64 -6.12
N THR A 599 16.59 14.91 -4.98
CA THR A 599 16.66 14.06 -3.78
C THR A 599 15.28 13.69 -3.31
N ILE A 600 15.04 12.40 -3.04
CA ILE A 600 13.84 11.94 -2.34
C ILE A 600 14.20 11.70 -0.88
N LEU A 601 13.49 12.37 0.03
CA LEU A 601 13.46 12.08 1.45
C LEU A 601 12.24 11.20 1.74
N SER A 602 12.48 9.90 1.96
CA SER A 602 11.46 8.88 2.22
C SER A 602 11.19 8.76 3.72
N VAL A 603 9.95 8.98 4.13
CA VAL A 603 9.58 9.14 5.55
C VAL A 603 8.45 8.22 6.01
N TYR A 604 8.51 7.80 7.27
CA TYR A 604 7.43 7.12 7.98
C TYR A 604 7.32 7.63 9.43
N GLY A 605 8.08 7.07 10.37
CA GLY A 605 8.18 7.53 11.77
C GLY A 605 6.93 7.27 12.62
N GLY A 606 6.68 6.03 13.01
CA GLY A 606 5.54 5.69 13.86
C GLY A 606 5.24 4.20 13.95
N PHE A 607 4.35 3.83 14.87
CA PHE A 607 3.78 2.48 15.02
C PHE A 607 4.78 1.37 15.32
N SER A 608 5.97 1.69 15.81
CA SER A 608 7.03 0.70 16.00
C SER A 608 7.35 -0.05 14.69
N ILE A 609 7.31 0.66 13.56
CA ILE A 609 7.69 0.11 12.25
C ILE A 609 9.10 0.62 11.90
N ALA A 610 10.05 -0.30 11.80
CA ALA A 610 11.40 -0.02 11.33
C ALA A 610 11.40 0.20 9.79
N ASN A 611 11.77 1.40 9.34
CA ASN A 611 11.87 1.73 7.93
C ASN A 611 13.30 1.47 7.43
N LEU A 612 13.65 0.19 7.29
CA LEU A 612 14.99 -0.25 6.87
C LEU A 612 15.20 -0.12 5.35
N PRO A 613 16.47 -0.02 4.88
CA PRO A 613 16.78 -0.02 3.45
C PRO A 613 16.20 -1.26 2.76
N HIS A 614 15.46 -1.07 1.68
CA HIS A 614 14.95 -2.16 0.87
C HIS A 614 15.06 -1.81 -0.60
N PHE A 615 15.18 -2.82 -1.45
CA PHE A 615 15.20 -2.60 -2.88
C PHE A 615 13.77 -2.35 -3.35
N SER A 616 13.56 -1.25 -4.03
CA SER A 616 12.32 -0.99 -4.77
C SER A 616 12.64 -0.60 -6.21
N TYR A 617 11.79 -0.95 -7.17
CA TYR A 617 11.96 -0.45 -8.53
C TYR A 617 11.81 1.09 -8.60
N GLN A 618 11.11 1.70 -7.64
CA GLN A 618 11.08 3.16 -7.46
C GLN A 618 12.47 3.72 -7.12
N THR A 619 13.08 3.23 -6.05
CA THR A 619 14.42 3.64 -5.60
C THR A 619 15.45 3.36 -6.69
N ALA A 620 15.39 2.17 -7.30
CA ALA A 620 16.33 1.80 -8.34
C ALA A 620 16.26 2.72 -9.57
N THR A 621 15.04 3.07 -9.97
CA THR A 621 14.79 3.98 -11.08
C THR A 621 15.24 5.40 -10.76
N TRP A 622 14.95 5.88 -9.56
CA TRP A 622 15.35 7.21 -9.11
C TRP A 622 16.86 7.39 -9.11
N LEU A 623 17.58 6.40 -8.56
CA LEU A 623 19.05 6.37 -8.59
C LEU A 623 19.57 6.33 -10.03
N ALA A 624 18.98 5.51 -10.91
CA ALA A 624 19.37 5.43 -12.31
C ALA A 624 19.19 6.75 -13.08
N MET A 625 18.27 7.62 -12.64
CA MET A 625 18.07 8.97 -13.17
C MET A 625 19.05 10.01 -12.58
N GLY A 626 20.04 9.58 -11.79
CA GLY A 626 20.98 10.48 -11.10
C GLY A 626 20.41 11.13 -9.85
N GLY A 627 19.27 10.63 -9.34
CA GLY A 627 18.70 11.10 -8.09
C GLY A 627 19.41 10.54 -6.86
N ILE A 628 19.22 11.20 -5.72
CA ILE A 628 19.66 10.76 -4.39
C ILE A 628 18.44 10.23 -3.63
N TRP A 629 18.59 9.11 -2.94
CA TRP A 629 17.59 8.56 -2.02
C TRP A 629 18.08 8.72 -0.58
N ALA A 630 17.29 9.38 0.27
CA ALA A 630 17.57 9.57 1.69
C ALA A 630 16.43 9.00 2.53
N GLN A 631 16.77 8.26 3.58
CA GLN A 631 15.81 7.56 4.43
C GLN A 631 16.28 7.59 5.90
N PRO A 632 15.75 8.52 6.72
CA PRO A 632 16.03 8.60 8.15
C PRO A 632 15.25 7.57 8.96
N TYR A 633 15.86 7.07 10.03
CA TYR A 633 15.23 6.25 11.08
C TYR A 633 14.51 7.15 12.09
N LEU A 634 13.44 7.81 11.64
CA LEU A 634 12.71 8.81 12.42
C LEU A 634 12.16 8.20 13.73
N ARG A 635 12.18 8.97 14.82
CA ARG A 635 11.53 8.55 16.08
C ARG A 635 10.06 8.26 15.86
N GLY A 636 9.54 7.31 16.65
CA GLY A 636 8.27 6.64 16.38
C GLY A 636 8.44 5.29 15.66
N GLY A 637 9.55 5.06 14.97
CA GLY A 637 9.91 3.74 14.42
C GLY A 637 10.51 2.80 15.48
N ASP A 638 10.91 1.60 15.04
CA ASP A 638 11.47 0.52 15.89
C ASP A 638 12.95 0.22 15.61
N GLU A 639 13.63 1.09 14.83
CA GLU A 639 15.02 0.88 14.44
C GLU A 639 15.96 0.81 15.66
N LEU A 640 15.69 1.62 16.69
CA LEU A 640 16.44 1.66 17.95
C LEU A 640 15.60 1.18 19.16
N GLY A 641 14.55 0.39 18.89
CA GLY A 641 13.70 -0.27 19.91
C GLY A 641 12.58 0.60 20.49
N ALA A 642 11.91 0.08 21.52
CA ALA A 642 10.66 0.64 22.05
C ALA A 642 10.79 2.05 22.66
N LEU A 643 11.98 2.44 23.14
CA LEU A 643 12.23 3.81 23.60
C LEU A 643 12.28 4.80 22.42
N TRP A 644 12.81 4.37 21.27
CA TRP A 644 12.81 5.18 20.04
C TRP A 644 11.41 5.42 19.50
N HIS A 645 10.57 4.38 19.58
CA HIS A 645 9.15 4.45 19.24
C HIS A 645 8.42 5.42 20.19
N SER A 646 8.43 5.12 21.48
CA SER A 646 7.66 5.90 22.48
C SER A 646 8.10 7.36 22.60
N ALA A 647 9.36 7.67 22.26
CA ALA A 647 9.88 9.05 22.23
C ALA A 647 9.11 9.99 21.31
N ALA A 648 8.40 9.50 20.29
CA ALA A 648 7.60 10.31 19.37
C ALA A 648 6.18 9.76 19.15
N THR A 649 5.47 9.50 20.25
CA THR A 649 4.04 9.18 20.27
C THR A 649 3.23 10.26 20.99
N LYS A 650 1.93 10.34 20.71
CA LYS A 650 0.95 11.21 21.38
C LYS A 650 1.40 12.68 21.40
N GLU A 651 1.50 13.29 22.58
CA GLU A 651 1.94 14.68 22.78
C GLU A 651 3.35 14.94 22.21
N ASN A 652 4.18 13.90 22.09
CA ASN A 652 5.54 13.99 21.56
C ASN A 652 5.64 13.77 20.04
N LYS A 653 4.51 13.60 19.33
CA LYS A 653 4.54 13.26 17.89
C LYS A 653 5.26 14.30 17.01
N GLN A 654 5.35 15.56 17.48
CA GLN A 654 6.12 16.61 16.83
C GLN A 654 7.60 16.23 16.60
N ARG A 655 8.19 15.40 17.47
CA ARG A 655 9.59 14.95 17.32
C ARG A 655 9.84 14.20 16.02
N THR A 656 8.87 13.42 15.52
CA THR A 656 8.98 12.76 14.20
C THR A 656 9.13 13.80 13.08
N TYR A 657 8.42 14.92 13.18
CA TYR A 657 8.44 15.98 12.18
C TYR A 657 9.71 16.82 12.31
N ASP A 658 10.16 17.10 13.53
CA ASP A 658 11.44 17.77 13.80
C ASP A 658 12.64 16.95 13.28
N ASP A 659 12.63 15.62 13.46
CA ASP A 659 13.63 14.71 12.88
C ASP A 659 13.62 14.78 11.34
N THR A 660 12.44 14.88 10.74
CA THR A 660 12.26 14.99 9.29
C THR A 660 12.81 16.32 8.75
N ILE A 661 12.47 17.43 9.43
CA ILE A 661 12.95 18.79 9.10
C ILE A 661 14.48 18.84 9.19
N SER A 662 15.04 18.33 10.29
CA SER A 662 16.49 18.29 10.50
C SER A 662 17.20 17.45 9.44
N SER A 663 16.58 16.34 9.01
CA SER A 663 17.10 15.51 7.91
C SER A 663 17.14 16.27 6.57
N ALA A 664 16.09 17.06 6.26
CA ALA A 664 16.08 17.90 5.06
C ALA A 664 17.13 19.02 5.13
N GLU A 665 17.27 19.68 6.27
CA GLU A 665 18.29 20.73 6.51
C GLU A 665 19.72 20.17 6.42
N TRP A 666 19.93 18.95 6.91
CA TRP A 666 21.22 18.26 6.79
C TRP A 666 21.58 18.02 5.32
N LEU A 667 20.64 17.55 4.50
CA LEU A 667 20.85 17.33 3.05
C LEU A 667 21.22 18.63 2.31
N ILE A 668 20.67 19.76 2.75
CA ILE A 668 20.97 21.09 2.21
C ILE A 668 22.36 21.55 2.62
N THR A 669 22.65 21.50 3.92
CA THR A 669 23.92 21.95 4.50
C THR A 669 25.11 21.18 3.92
N HIS A 670 24.95 19.87 3.69
CA HIS A 670 25.99 19.01 3.13
C HIS A 670 26.03 19.00 1.60
N LYS A 671 25.28 19.91 0.94
CA LYS A 671 25.26 20.09 -0.52
C LYS A 671 24.86 18.83 -1.29
N LEU A 672 24.01 17.96 -0.72
CA LEU A 672 23.41 16.87 -1.49
C LEU A 672 22.33 17.44 -2.42
N ALA A 673 21.47 18.31 -1.88
CA ALA A 673 20.43 19.02 -2.62
C ALA A 673 20.07 20.34 -1.95
N ARG A 674 19.74 21.37 -2.73
CA ARG A 674 19.04 22.57 -2.24
C ARG A 674 17.56 22.28 -2.06
N ALA A 675 16.85 23.07 -1.24
CA ALA A 675 15.43 22.87 -0.92
C ALA A 675 14.52 22.57 -2.13
N LYS A 676 14.60 23.37 -3.20
CA LYS A 676 13.82 23.17 -4.44
C LYS A 676 14.17 21.90 -5.23
N LYS A 677 15.19 21.16 -4.81
CA LYS A 677 15.62 19.85 -5.34
C LYS A 677 15.33 18.70 -4.38
N ILE A 678 14.69 18.94 -3.23
CA ILE A 678 14.24 17.90 -2.31
C ILE A 678 12.75 17.65 -2.54
N ALA A 679 12.40 16.39 -2.73
CA ALA A 679 11.04 15.87 -2.65
C ALA A 679 10.87 15.07 -1.37
N ILE A 680 9.77 15.28 -0.64
CA ILE A 680 9.40 14.42 0.49
C ILE A 680 8.35 13.39 0.04
N TYR A 681 8.55 12.13 0.42
CA TYR A 681 7.70 11.00 0.02
C TYR A 681 7.30 10.16 1.23
N GLY A 682 6.02 9.81 1.35
CA GLY A 682 5.55 8.94 2.42
C GLY A 682 4.12 8.43 2.19
N ALA A 683 3.81 7.29 2.80
CA ALA A 683 2.50 6.64 2.71
C ALA A 683 1.88 6.38 4.08
N SER A 684 0.55 6.43 4.21
CA SER A 684 -0.16 6.18 5.48
C SER A 684 0.26 7.18 6.58
N ASN A 685 0.82 6.71 7.70
CA ASN A 685 1.53 7.57 8.68
C ASN A 685 2.65 8.41 8.03
N GLY A 686 3.39 7.86 7.08
CA GLY A 686 4.35 8.64 6.29
C GLY A 686 3.69 9.74 5.45
N GLY A 687 2.44 9.55 5.01
CA GLY A 687 1.65 10.58 4.34
C GLY A 687 1.25 11.70 5.30
N LEU A 688 0.95 11.38 6.57
CA LEU A 688 0.82 12.37 7.64
C LEU A 688 2.14 13.11 7.87
N THR A 689 3.27 12.40 7.97
CA THR A 689 4.60 13.00 8.12
C THR A 689 4.92 13.96 6.98
N VAL A 690 4.60 13.61 5.73
CA VAL A 690 4.67 14.53 4.58
C VAL A 690 3.79 15.75 4.82
N GLY A 691 2.49 15.56 5.10
CA GLY A 691 1.52 16.64 5.26
C GLY A 691 1.88 17.60 6.39
N ALA A 692 2.30 17.08 7.54
CA ALA A 692 2.68 17.88 8.71
C ALA A 692 3.95 18.68 8.40
N THR A 693 4.95 18.03 7.82
CA THR A 693 6.22 18.69 7.49
C THR A 693 6.04 19.81 6.48
N ILE A 694 5.29 19.60 5.37
CA ILE A 694 5.10 20.65 4.36
C ILE A 694 4.16 21.78 4.82
N THR A 695 3.33 21.54 5.85
CA THR A 695 2.51 22.60 6.46
C THR A 695 3.22 23.32 7.61
N GLN A 696 4.41 22.86 8.02
CA GLN A 696 5.27 23.55 9.00
C GLN A 696 6.46 24.24 8.31
N ARG A 697 7.12 23.57 7.38
CA ARG A 697 8.32 24.02 6.67
C ARG A 697 8.22 23.80 5.14
N PRO A 698 7.25 24.46 4.46
CA PRO A 698 7.10 24.35 3.01
C PRO A 698 8.34 24.86 2.23
N ASP A 699 9.17 25.70 2.86
CA ASP A 699 10.39 26.28 2.30
C ASP A 699 11.49 25.25 2.02
N LEU A 700 11.46 24.09 2.68
CA LEU A 700 12.49 23.05 2.56
C LEU A 700 12.32 22.10 1.36
N PHE A 701 11.19 22.19 0.64
CA PHE A 701 10.84 21.20 -0.39
C PHE A 701 10.46 21.85 -1.73
N GLY A 702 10.88 21.21 -2.82
CA GLY A 702 10.40 21.52 -4.18
C GLY A 702 9.14 20.74 -4.54
N ALA A 703 8.99 19.52 -4.02
CA ALA A 703 7.88 18.64 -4.30
C ALA A 703 7.51 17.77 -3.09
N ALA A 704 6.29 17.23 -3.10
CA ALA A 704 5.80 16.30 -2.10
C ALA A 704 4.88 15.27 -2.76
N ILE A 705 4.99 14.02 -2.31
CA ILE A 705 4.03 12.96 -2.64
C ILE A 705 3.56 12.34 -1.33
N ALA A 706 2.25 12.31 -1.14
CA ALA A 706 1.61 11.69 0.01
C ALA A 706 0.60 10.64 -0.46
N ASP A 707 0.83 9.39 -0.08
CA ASP A 707 0.00 8.25 -0.48
C ASP A 707 -0.90 7.82 0.70
N ASN A 708 -2.23 7.80 0.51
CA ASN A 708 -3.21 7.30 1.49
C ASN A 708 -2.98 7.85 2.93
N GLY A 709 -2.69 9.16 3.03
CA GLY A 709 -2.25 9.82 4.27
C GLY A 709 -3.39 10.25 5.20
N LEU A 710 -3.07 10.37 6.49
CA LEU A 710 -3.93 10.94 7.53
C LEU A 710 -3.69 12.45 7.62
N PHE A 711 -4.67 13.27 7.28
CA PHE A 711 -4.50 14.73 7.25
C PHE A 711 -5.41 15.49 8.23
N ASP A 712 -6.49 14.85 8.68
CA ASP A 712 -7.41 15.38 9.70
C ASP A 712 -7.21 14.57 10.98
N MET A 713 -6.39 15.09 11.88
CA MET A 713 -6.02 14.42 13.12
C MET A 713 -7.01 14.69 14.25
N LEU A 714 -8.09 15.44 14.01
CA LEU A 714 -9.15 15.65 15.00
C LEU A 714 -10.31 14.68 14.80
N LYS A 715 -10.48 14.15 13.59
CA LYS A 715 -11.51 13.16 13.25
C LYS A 715 -10.99 11.77 12.88
N PHE A 716 -9.67 11.55 12.82
CA PHE A 716 -9.12 10.25 12.42
C PHE A 716 -9.71 9.07 13.20
N ALA A 717 -9.91 9.24 14.51
CA ALA A 717 -10.40 8.18 15.40
C ALA A 717 -11.84 7.72 15.12
N LYS A 718 -12.62 8.45 14.32
CA LYS A 718 -14.05 8.18 14.07
C LYS A 718 -14.31 7.11 13.02
N HIS A 719 -13.32 6.74 12.21
CA HIS A 719 -13.53 5.86 11.06
C HIS A 719 -12.41 4.83 10.89
N GLY A 720 -12.72 3.73 10.20
CA GLY A 720 -11.76 2.68 9.87
C GLY A 720 -11.05 2.13 11.11
N LEU A 721 -9.72 2.04 11.05
CA LEU A 721 -8.85 1.65 12.17
C LEU A 721 -8.43 2.82 13.07
N GLY A 722 -8.92 4.03 12.82
CA GLY A 722 -8.48 5.23 13.53
C GLY A 722 -8.62 5.15 15.04
N TRP A 723 -9.65 4.48 15.54
CA TRP A 723 -9.85 4.29 16.98
C TRP A 723 -8.68 3.55 17.64
N ALA A 724 -8.01 2.63 16.93
CA ALA A 724 -6.89 1.84 17.44
C ALA A 724 -5.61 2.69 17.51
N TRP A 725 -5.46 3.65 16.59
CA TRP A 725 -4.27 4.50 16.47
C TRP A 725 -4.20 5.64 17.48
N GLN A 726 -5.21 5.82 18.34
CA GLN A 726 -5.12 6.76 19.47
C GLN A 726 -4.00 6.38 20.45
N SER A 727 -3.62 5.10 20.48
CA SER A 727 -2.47 4.63 21.24
C SER A 727 -1.13 5.17 20.70
N GLU A 728 -1.08 5.51 19.40
CA GLU A 728 0.07 6.15 18.73
C GLU A 728 -0.03 7.68 18.71
N TYR A 729 -1.19 8.24 18.33
CA TYR A 729 -1.36 9.68 18.07
C TYR A 729 -1.95 10.46 19.25
N GLY A 730 -2.55 9.77 20.22
CA GLY A 730 -3.39 10.39 21.25
C GLY A 730 -4.86 10.49 20.83
N SER A 731 -5.71 10.82 21.80
CA SER A 731 -7.16 10.95 21.66
C SER A 731 -7.56 12.41 21.49
N PRO A 732 -8.39 12.76 20.48
CA PRO A 732 -9.01 14.08 20.38
C PRO A 732 -9.92 14.44 21.57
N GLU A 733 -10.34 13.44 22.36
CA GLU A 733 -11.19 13.64 23.56
C GLU A 733 -10.37 13.99 24.80
N ASN A 734 -9.06 13.69 24.81
CA ASN A 734 -8.16 14.14 25.85
C ASN A 734 -7.67 15.56 25.54
N LYS A 735 -7.84 16.51 26.47
CA LYS A 735 -7.53 17.93 26.23
C LYS A 735 -6.07 18.20 25.84
N ARG A 736 -5.09 17.52 26.45
CA ARG A 736 -3.67 17.74 26.13
C ARG A 736 -3.31 17.13 24.78
N GLU A 737 -3.71 15.88 24.56
CA GLU A 737 -3.49 15.19 23.29
C GLU A 737 -4.22 15.90 22.13
N PHE A 738 -5.41 16.45 22.37
CA PHE A 738 -6.14 17.30 21.42
C PHE A 738 -5.36 18.53 20.99
N GLU A 739 -4.72 19.25 21.92
CA GLU A 739 -3.91 20.43 21.55
C GLU A 739 -2.69 20.03 20.72
N ALA A 740 -2.05 18.90 21.05
CA ALA A 740 -0.96 18.35 20.25
C ALA A 740 -1.44 17.98 18.83
N LEU A 741 -2.52 17.20 18.71
CA LEU A 741 -3.13 16.81 17.43
C LEU A 741 -3.49 18.03 16.59
N ARG A 742 -4.14 19.04 17.20
CA ARG A 742 -4.51 20.29 16.54
C ARG A 742 -3.31 21.06 16.04
N ALA A 743 -2.20 21.06 16.79
CA ALA A 743 -0.99 21.81 16.46
C ALA A 743 -0.34 21.31 15.15
N TYR A 744 -0.34 20.00 14.89
CA TYR A 744 0.30 19.44 13.68
C TYR A 744 -0.66 18.97 12.58
N SER A 745 -1.97 18.86 12.83
CA SER A 745 -2.93 18.33 11.86
C SER A 745 -2.89 19.08 10.51
N PRO A 746 -2.46 18.45 9.40
CA PRO A 746 -2.22 19.15 8.13
C PRO A 746 -3.44 19.93 7.61
N TYR A 747 -4.63 19.31 7.67
CA TYR A 747 -5.91 19.91 7.26
C TYR A 747 -6.22 21.21 8.02
N HIS A 748 -5.87 21.28 9.30
CA HIS A 748 -6.18 22.43 10.16
C HIS A 748 -5.07 23.49 10.17
N GLN A 749 -3.92 23.21 9.55
CA GLN A 749 -2.78 24.14 9.47
C GLN A 749 -2.69 24.86 8.13
N VAL A 750 -3.18 24.25 7.04
CA VAL A 750 -3.03 24.78 5.68
C VAL A 750 -3.58 26.20 5.50
N ASP A 751 -4.74 26.52 6.09
CA ASP A 751 -5.35 27.86 5.98
C ASP A 751 -4.62 28.93 6.81
N LYS A 752 -3.68 28.52 7.68
CA LYS A 752 -2.86 29.44 8.50
C LYS A 752 -1.52 29.75 7.84
N LEU A 753 -1.16 29.06 6.76
CA LEU A 753 0.09 29.26 6.05
C LEU A 753 0.12 30.64 5.40
N LYS A 754 1.16 31.42 5.71
CA LYS A 754 1.43 32.72 5.08
C LYS A 754 2.51 32.57 4.01
N VAL A 755 2.22 31.78 2.97
CA VAL A 755 3.18 31.43 1.90
C VAL A 755 2.53 31.69 0.54
N LYS A 756 3.28 32.25 -0.41
CA LYS A 756 2.78 32.42 -1.78
C LYS A 756 2.52 31.04 -2.39
N ALA A 757 1.47 30.93 -3.20
CA ALA A 757 1.12 29.64 -3.80
C ALA A 757 2.21 29.03 -4.69
N THR A 758 3.09 29.86 -5.25
CA THR A 758 4.27 29.45 -6.04
C THR A 758 5.43 28.93 -5.19
N ASP A 759 5.45 29.25 -3.90
CA ASP A 759 6.53 28.89 -2.98
C ASP A 759 6.24 27.59 -2.23
N PHE A 760 4.96 27.21 -2.10
CA PHE A 760 4.53 25.90 -1.61
C PHE A 760 5.00 24.78 -2.55
N PRO A 761 5.44 23.61 -2.03
CA PRO A 761 5.91 22.51 -2.87
C PRO A 761 4.82 21.99 -3.82
N HIS A 762 5.25 21.51 -4.99
CA HIS A 762 4.36 20.76 -5.89
C HIS A 762 3.87 19.49 -5.20
N LEU A 763 2.57 19.41 -4.91
CA LEU A 763 1.99 18.31 -4.15
C LEU A 763 1.15 17.39 -5.03
N LEU A 764 1.47 16.10 -5.02
CA LEU A 764 0.63 15.03 -5.56
C LEU A 764 0.14 14.15 -4.41
N ILE A 765 -1.18 14.14 -4.21
CA ILE A 765 -1.84 13.28 -3.23
C ILE A 765 -2.39 12.08 -3.99
N ASN A 766 -1.89 10.88 -3.70
CA ASN A 766 -2.47 9.65 -4.21
C ASN A 766 -3.45 9.11 -3.17
N VAL A 767 -4.67 8.79 -3.61
CA VAL A 767 -5.73 8.29 -2.75
C VAL A 767 -6.43 7.10 -3.39
N SER A 768 -6.59 6.04 -2.62
CA SER A 768 -7.33 4.84 -2.98
C SER A 768 -8.78 4.97 -2.52
N ALA A 769 -9.75 4.92 -3.45
CA ALA A 769 -11.16 5.10 -3.09
C ALA A 769 -11.73 3.92 -2.29
N GLY A 770 -11.14 2.73 -2.43
CA GLY A 770 -11.52 1.52 -1.69
C GLY A 770 -10.74 1.33 -0.37
N ASP A 771 -10.02 2.35 0.09
CA ASP A 771 -9.26 2.28 1.34
C ASP A 771 -10.17 2.34 2.57
N ASN A 772 -10.36 1.19 3.22
CA ASN A 772 -11.13 1.05 4.45
C ASN A 772 -10.25 1.08 5.73
N ARG A 773 -8.95 1.30 5.57
CA ARG A 773 -8.01 1.47 6.68
C ARG A 773 -7.83 2.94 7.00
N VAL A 774 -7.29 3.72 6.07
CA VAL A 774 -7.26 5.18 6.13
C VAL A 774 -8.30 5.70 5.16
N VAL A 775 -9.43 6.13 5.71
CA VAL A 775 -10.56 6.57 4.91
C VAL A 775 -10.19 7.71 3.93
N PRO A 776 -10.66 7.67 2.67
CA PRO A 776 -10.15 8.54 1.60
C PRO A 776 -10.42 10.03 1.81
N TRP A 777 -11.45 10.36 2.60
CA TRP A 777 -11.87 11.74 2.84
C TRP A 777 -10.77 12.59 3.50
N HIS A 778 -9.82 11.97 4.21
CA HIS A 778 -8.62 12.69 4.70
C HIS A 778 -7.91 13.41 3.55
N SER A 779 -7.67 12.69 2.45
CA SER A 779 -7.01 13.21 1.25
C SER A 779 -7.89 14.23 0.52
N TYR A 780 -9.20 13.99 0.46
CA TYR A 780 -10.15 14.88 -0.22
C TYR A 780 -10.21 16.26 0.46
N LYS A 781 -10.38 16.28 1.78
CA LYS A 781 -10.43 17.52 2.57
C LYS A 781 -9.10 18.29 2.52
N PHE A 782 -7.98 17.59 2.63
CA PHE A 782 -6.67 18.22 2.56
C PHE A 782 -6.38 18.81 1.17
N ALA A 783 -6.69 18.08 0.10
CA ALA A 783 -6.58 18.58 -1.26
C ALA A 783 -7.48 19.82 -1.48
N ALA A 784 -8.73 19.76 -1.03
CA ALA A 784 -9.68 20.88 -1.14
C ALA A 784 -9.17 22.15 -0.42
N ALA A 785 -8.64 21.99 0.80
CA ALA A 785 -8.10 23.11 1.57
C ALA A 785 -6.83 23.69 0.93
N CYS A 786 -5.90 22.86 0.45
CA CYS A 786 -4.73 23.36 -0.28
C CYS A 786 -5.11 24.09 -1.58
N GLN A 787 -6.08 23.55 -2.33
CA GLN A 787 -6.58 24.16 -3.56
C GLN A 787 -7.30 25.49 -3.28
N GLN A 788 -7.96 25.64 -2.12
CA GLN A 788 -8.54 26.92 -1.69
C GLN A 788 -7.46 28.00 -1.49
N GLN A 789 -6.28 27.62 -1.00
CA GLN A 789 -5.09 28.49 -0.93
C GLN A 789 -4.38 28.69 -2.28
N ARG A 790 -4.95 28.15 -3.37
CA ARG A 790 -4.40 28.16 -4.73
C ARG A 790 -3.05 27.42 -4.88
N PHE A 791 -2.69 26.57 -3.92
CA PHE A 791 -1.48 25.75 -3.99
C PHE A 791 -1.55 24.76 -5.15
N ASN A 792 -0.38 24.39 -5.69
CA ASN A 792 -0.29 23.45 -6.80
C ASN A 792 -0.44 22.01 -6.33
N VAL A 793 -1.71 21.59 -6.15
CA VAL A 793 -2.06 20.26 -5.65
C VAL A 793 -2.83 19.47 -6.70
N LEU A 794 -2.40 18.23 -6.91
CA LEU A 794 -3.11 17.21 -7.70
C LEU A 794 -3.64 16.12 -6.77
N LEU A 795 -4.91 15.78 -6.94
CA LEU A 795 -5.55 14.65 -6.26
C LEU A 795 -5.72 13.50 -7.26
N ASN A 796 -4.90 12.46 -7.13
CA ASN A 796 -4.90 11.29 -7.99
C ASN A 796 -5.70 10.15 -7.33
N ILE A 797 -6.93 9.94 -7.81
CA ILE A 797 -7.86 8.96 -7.25
C ILE A 797 -7.70 7.62 -7.96
N LYS A 798 -7.65 6.55 -7.17
CA LYS A 798 -7.56 5.16 -7.63
C LYS A 798 -8.81 4.41 -7.22
N TRP A 799 -9.73 4.25 -8.16
CA TRP A 799 -11.09 3.75 -7.89
C TRP A 799 -11.18 2.27 -7.52
N HIS A 800 -10.19 1.46 -7.89
CA HIS A 800 -10.22 -0.01 -7.72
C HIS A 800 -9.03 -0.54 -6.89
N GLU A 801 -8.47 0.32 -6.04
CA GLU A 801 -7.38 0.00 -5.12
C GLU A 801 -7.82 0.29 -3.68
N GLY A 802 -7.22 -0.43 -2.73
CA GLY A 802 -7.32 -0.15 -1.30
C GLY A 802 -6.02 0.44 -0.76
N HIS A 803 -5.77 0.30 0.54
CA HIS A 803 -4.68 1.04 1.22
C HIS A 803 -3.27 0.75 0.67
N GLY A 804 -3.04 -0.48 0.19
CA GLY A 804 -1.76 -0.87 -0.42
C GLY A 804 -1.81 -2.09 -1.32
N TRP A 805 -2.98 -2.74 -1.46
CA TRP A 805 -3.19 -3.91 -2.30
C TRP A 805 -3.91 -3.54 -3.60
N GLY A 806 -3.41 -4.03 -4.72
CA GLY A 806 -3.96 -3.77 -6.05
C GLY A 806 -2.90 -3.81 -7.17
N ARG A 807 -3.33 -3.62 -8.42
CA ARG A 807 -2.46 -3.44 -9.61
C ARG A 807 -2.56 -2.01 -10.15
N PRO A 808 -1.60 -1.55 -10.98
CA PRO A 808 -0.17 -1.89 -11.06
C PRO A 808 0.73 -0.63 -11.23
N ASP A 809 2.05 -0.83 -11.15
CA ASP A 809 3.21 -0.23 -11.86
C ASP A 809 3.17 1.22 -12.42
N TRP A 810 2.05 1.68 -12.98
CA TRP A 810 1.92 3.03 -13.53
C TRP A 810 1.97 4.12 -12.46
N SER A 811 1.50 3.87 -11.23
CA SER A 811 1.49 4.91 -10.18
C SER A 811 2.90 5.29 -9.74
N VAL A 812 3.80 4.32 -9.61
CA VAL A 812 5.21 4.59 -9.34
C VAL A 812 5.87 5.33 -10.50
N ARG A 813 5.59 4.93 -11.75
CA ARG A 813 6.06 5.69 -12.91
C ARG A 813 5.57 7.14 -12.88
N ASP A 814 4.27 7.36 -12.63
CA ASP A 814 3.68 8.69 -12.62
C ASP A 814 4.24 9.54 -11.47
N ASN A 815 4.47 8.94 -10.30
CA ASN A 815 5.16 9.57 -9.17
C ASN A 815 6.59 10.00 -9.58
N LEU A 816 7.38 9.10 -10.17
CA LEU A 816 8.74 9.43 -10.62
C LEU A 816 8.76 10.50 -11.71
N ALA A 817 7.82 10.44 -12.66
CA ALA A 817 7.64 11.44 -13.70
C ALA A 817 7.28 12.81 -13.11
N TYR A 818 6.35 12.81 -12.15
CA TYR A 818 5.95 14.01 -11.43
C TYR A 818 7.11 14.63 -10.66
N LEU A 819 7.88 13.83 -9.93
CA LEU A 819 9.07 14.31 -9.20
C LEU A 819 10.16 14.81 -10.15
N GLN A 820 10.44 14.12 -11.25
CA GLN A 820 11.41 14.58 -12.26
C GLN A 820 11.03 15.97 -12.78
N TRP A 821 9.75 16.15 -13.14
CA TRP A 821 9.21 17.41 -13.63
C TRP A 821 9.25 18.50 -12.56
N ALA A 822 8.74 18.22 -11.36
CA ALA A 822 8.61 19.18 -10.28
C ALA A 822 9.97 19.67 -9.78
N LEU A 823 10.96 18.77 -9.68
CA LEU A 823 12.32 19.11 -9.28
C LEU A 823 13.17 19.64 -10.45
N LYS A 824 12.63 19.72 -11.68
CA LYS A 824 13.36 20.15 -12.89
C LYS A 824 14.66 19.36 -13.09
N MET A 825 14.56 18.02 -13.06
CA MET A 825 15.68 17.13 -13.38
C MET A 825 15.82 17.01 -14.89
N GLY A 826 17.06 17.16 -15.37
CA GLY A 826 17.43 17.12 -16.80
C GLY A 826 17.41 15.72 -17.40
#